data_AF-A0A838Y8C5-F1
#
_entry.id   AF-A0A838Y8C5-F1
#
_cell.length_a   1.000
_cell.length_b   1.000
_cell.length_c   1.000
_cell.angle_alpha   90.00
_cell.angle_beta   90.00
_cell.angle_gamma   90.00
#
_symmetry.space_group_name_H-M   'P 1'
#
loop_
_entity.id
_entity.type
_entity.pdbx_description
1 polymer ?
#
loop_
_entity_poly.entity_id
_entity_poly.type
_entity_poly.pdbx_seq_one_letter_code
_entity_poly.pdbx_strand_id
1 'polypeptide(L)'
;MAQQPQVNYLKDYTVPPYLVDRVDLKFDIEDAQTRVHSRLVVKRNEKSAAASALWLDGSARLLSLTLDGERLDASAYQLAADGVLIPAVPDSFILEVETELEPASNTSLMGLYASNGNLFTQCEPEGFRKITFYMDRPDVMAKFTTTIVADKQKFPVLLSNGNKVGEGVLDKKRHWVKWVDPYRKPSYLFALVAGKLVAARDKFITQRGRSVALEIWTEAADQDKVAFAMGAVKRAMKWDEQRFGLEYDLDIYMIVAVSDFNMGAMENKGLNIFNTSAVLARKDTRTDAEFQRVEAIIAHEYFHNWTGNRVTCRDWFQLSLKEGLTVFRDQEFSSDLGSRGVKRIDDVKSLRALQFPEDAGPTAHPIRPESYIEMNNFYTMTVYEKGAEVVRMYHTLLGEEGFRKGMDLYFKRHDGQAVSCDDFRAAMADANGVDLDQFALWYSQAGTPLLQVSSHYDAAARRYELTVVQSCRAIAGQPAPQPLHIPLALGLVGSDGKDLPLQLEGEGQAQLGTRVLDVKQASQTFVFIDVPEEPVPSLLRGFSAPVRLEYDWRDEQLAFLMANDSDSFCRWEAGQTLAERLFRQLIEAAAQGRALTLPETFVAAFRAVLKDPLADPAFKAMMLGLPSEAEMLEMVEQADPAVIHQVRDFVLDQLAEALRGEWHEAYHLNQTREYKPEDAGRRDLKNRALQMLTRLSVAWPAEAARKQALEADNMSDQMGAMLALRDHDGEERDECYTDFAARWQHDALVMDKFFMLVASSQLEGTLDHVKAAMEHPAFNLKNPNKARALIGSFGNNMVHFHAADGSGYRFLAEQVLALDAINPQVASRIVRAFNRWKKLEAGRQALMKAELERLLAAPLSNDVYEIVYKNLNA
;
A
#
# COMPACT_ATOMS: atom_id res chain seq x y z
N MET A 1 30.19 -15.11 -16.82
CA MET A 1 29.41 -13.92 -17.18
C MET A 1 27.97 -14.25 -16.83
N ALA A 2 27.35 -13.50 -15.91
CA ALA A 2 25.92 -13.64 -15.65
C ALA A 2 25.17 -13.31 -16.95
N GLN A 3 24.21 -14.16 -17.31
CA GLN A 3 23.36 -13.95 -18.48
C GLN A 3 22.59 -12.63 -18.28
N GLN A 4 22.53 -11.76 -19.29
CA GLN A 4 21.72 -10.54 -19.19
C GLN A 4 20.25 -10.93 -18.93
N PRO A 5 19.56 -10.27 -17.99
CA PRO A 5 18.17 -10.58 -17.68
C PRO A 5 17.26 -10.34 -18.90
N GLN A 6 16.33 -11.26 -19.15
CA GLN A 6 15.36 -11.19 -20.25
C GLN A 6 14.22 -10.21 -19.91
N VAL A 7 13.85 -9.37 -20.87
CA VAL A 7 12.72 -8.42 -20.73
C VAL A 7 11.46 -9.07 -21.32
N ASN A 8 10.37 -9.06 -20.56
CA ASN A 8 9.03 -9.48 -21.00
C ASN A 8 8.24 -8.27 -21.53
N TYR A 9 7.46 -8.41 -22.59
CA TYR A 9 6.65 -7.32 -23.17
C TYR A 9 5.16 -7.67 -23.27
N LEU A 10 4.29 -6.71 -22.98
CA LEU A 10 2.83 -6.84 -23.06
C LEU A 10 2.36 -7.22 -24.48
N LYS A 11 2.97 -6.62 -25.50
CA LYS A 11 2.64 -6.86 -26.92
C LYS A 11 2.90 -8.30 -27.37
N ASP A 12 3.72 -9.05 -26.62
CA ASP A 12 4.09 -10.43 -26.93
C ASP A 12 3.12 -11.45 -26.29
N TYR A 13 2.07 -10.97 -25.60
CA TYR A 13 1.04 -11.85 -25.05
C TYR A 13 0.46 -12.77 -26.13
N THR A 14 0.52 -14.07 -25.86
CA THR A 14 -0.18 -15.10 -26.61
C THR A 14 -1.02 -15.93 -25.65
N VAL A 15 -2.18 -16.37 -26.11
CA VAL A 15 -2.99 -17.33 -25.35
C VAL A 15 -2.19 -18.62 -25.11
N PRO A 16 -2.34 -19.28 -23.95
CA PRO A 16 -1.51 -20.44 -23.63
C PRO A 16 -1.83 -21.58 -24.62
N PRO A 17 -0.84 -22.37 -25.06
CA PRO A 17 -1.06 -23.47 -26.02
C PRO A 17 -1.92 -24.59 -25.44
N TYR A 18 -1.91 -24.75 -24.12
CA TYR A 18 -2.68 -25.73 -23.37
C TYR A 18 -3.39 -25.05 -22.19
N LEU A 19 -4.48 -25.67 -21.74
CA LEU A 19 -5.25 -25.28 -20.57
C LEU A 19 -5.30 -26.46 -19.59
N VAL A 20 -5.36 -26.15 -18.30
CA VAL A 20 -5.53 -27.14 -17.25
C VAL A 20 -6.98 -27.11 -16.76
N ASP A 21 -7.67 -28.23 -16.85
CA ASP A 21 -9.04 -28.34 -16.36
C ASP A 21 -9.09 -28.57 -14.84
N ARG A 22 -8.25 -29.50 -14.38
CA ARG A 22 -8.19 -29.95 -12.99
C ARG A 22 -6.76 -30.22 -12.57
N VAL A 23 -6.47 -29.88 -11.32
CA VAL A 23 -5.22 -30.17 -10.62
C VAL A 23 -5.54 -30.98 -9.38
N ASP A 24 -4.99 -32.19 -9.28
CA ASP A 24 -5.02 -33.01 -8.07
C ASP A 24 -3.62 -33.02 -7.44
N LEU A 25 -3.46 -32.33 -6.32
CA LEU A 25 -2.20 -32.24 -5.56
C LEU A 25 -2.21 -33.20 -4.38
N LYS A 26 -1.08 -33.85 -4.12
CA LYS A 26 -0.78 -34.53 -2.87
C LYS A 26 0.55 -34.04 -2.31
N PHE A 27 0.51 -33.43 -1.13
CA PHE A 27 1.69 -33.04 -0.36
C PHE A 27 1.97 -34.11 0.70
N ASP A 28 3.12 -34.74 0.61
CA ASP A 28 3.64 -35.71 1.55
C ASP A 28 4.77 -35.03 2.35
N ILE A 29 4.39 -34.45 3.50
CA ILE A 29 5.27 -33.64 4.35
C ILE A 29 5.99 -34.57 5.33
N GLU A 30 7.33 -34.57 5.23
CA GLU A 30 8.25 -35.26 6.13
C GLU A 30 9.13 -34.24 6.88
N ASP A 31 10.07 -34.70 7.70
CA ASP A 31 10.79 -33.82 8.63
C ASP A 31 11.75 -32.83 7.95
N ALA A 32 12.45 -33.27 6.89
CA ALA A 32 13.40 -32.45 6.14
C ALA A 32 12.91 -32.05 4.75
N GLN A 33 11.99 -32.84 4.18
CA GLN A 33 11.59 -32.74 2.78
C GLN A 33 10.07 -32.83 2.64
N THR A 34 9.54 -32.22 1.59
CA THR A 34 8.14 -32.39 1.19
C THR A 34 8.12 -32.93 -0.23
N ARG A 35 7.48 -34.08 -0.43
CA ARG A 35 7.22 -34.61 -1.77
C ARG A 35 5.87 -34.14 -2.27
N VAL A 36 5.82 -33.63 -3.49
CA VAL A 36 4.60 -33.15 -4.11
C VAL A 36 4.31 -34.00 -5.34
N HIS A 37 3.14 -34.62 -5.36
CA HIS A 37 2.60 -35.30 -6.53
C HIS A 37 1.48 -34.45 -7.12
N SER A 38 1.67 -33.99 -8.35
CA SER A 38 0.75 -33.13 -9.08
C SER A 38 0.19 -33.87 -10.27
N ARG A 39 -1.11 -34.10 -10.31
CA ARG A 39 -1.80 -34.71 -11.46
C ARG A 39 -2.64 -33.67 -12.18
N LEU A 40 -2.28 -33.37 -13.40
CA LEU A 40 -2.84 -32.31 -14.23
C LEU A 40 -3.70 -32.92 -15.34
N VAL A 41 -4.95 -32.50 -15.45
CA VAL A 41 -5.80 -32.82 -16.61
C VAL A 41 -5.67 -31.69 -17.62
N VAL A 42 -4.95 -31.94 -18.71
CA VAL A 42 -4.53 -30.91 -19.66
C VAL A 42 -5.22 -31.11 -21.00
N LYS A 43 -5.63 -30.01 -21.63
CA LYS A 43 -6.20 -30.00 -22.98
C LYS A 43 -5.60 -28.89 -23.82
N ARG A 44 -5.51 -29.09 -25.13
CA ARG A 44 -5.13 -28.05 -26.09
C ARG A 44 -6.06 -26.85 -25.96
N ASN A 45 -5.49 -25.66 -26.05
CA ASN A 45 -6.27 -24.44 -26.19
C ASN A 45 -6.63 -24.23 -27.66
N GLU A 46 -7.91 -24.35 -27.99
CA GLU A 46 -8.43 -24.15 -29.36
C GLU A 46 -8.19 -22.73 -29.90
N LYS A 47 -7.96 -21.75 -29.01
CA LYS A 47 -7.63 -20.37 -29.39
C LYS A 47 -6.15 -20.17 -29.75
N SER A 48 -5.28 -21.13 -29.41
CA SER A 48 -3.85 -21.06 -29.72
C SER A 48 -3.57 -21.59 -31.12
N ALA A 49 -2.48 -21.12 -31.74
CA ALA A 49 -1.87 -21.82 -32.87
C ALA A 49 -1.51 -23.26 -32.47
N ALA A 50 -1.50 -24.17 -33.44
CA ALA A 50 -1.14 -25.57 -33.21
C ALA A 50 0.29 -25.67 -32.66
N ALA A 51 0.42 -26.22 -31.45
CA ALA A 51 1.69 -26.47 -30.77
C ALA A 51 1.73 -27.92 -30.30
N SER A 52 2.78 -28.68 -30.60
CA SER A 52 2.95 -30.04 -30.06
C SER A 52 3.74 -30.04 -28.75
N ALA A 53 4.54 -29.01 -28.50
CA ALA A 53 5.39 -28.92 -27.33
C ALA A 53 4.68 -28.29 -26.14
N LEU A 54 4.95 -28.80 -24.94
CA LEU A 54 4.50 -28.26 -23.66
C LEU A 54 5.70 -27.71 -22.89
N TRP A 55 5.64 -26.43 -22.52
CA TRP A 55 6.54 -25.83 -21.54
C TRP A 55 5.83 -25.74 -20.19
N LEU A 56 6.55 -26.09 -19.13
CA LEU A 56 6.10 -25.90 -17.75
C LEU A 56 7.19 -25.16 -16.97
N ASP A 57 6.80 -24.09 -16.30
CA ASP A 57 7.65 -23.34 -15.40
C ASP A 57 7.89 -24.15 -14.13
N GLY A 58 9.12 -24.20 -13.65
CA GLY A 58 9.47 -24.96 -12.45
C GLY A 58 10.93 -24.84 -12.05
N SER A 59 11.17 -24.58 -10.76
CA SER A 59 12.51 -24.57 -10.16
C SER A 59 12.65 -25.56 -9.01
N ALA A 60 11.60 -26.32 -8.70
CA ALA A 60 11.65 -27.40 -7.71
C ALA A 60 12.48 -28.58 -8.23
N ARG A 61 13.00 -29.41 -7.31
CA ARG A 61 13.73 -30.62 -7.70
C ARG A 61 12.77 -31.62 -8.35
N LEU A 62 12.89 -31.83 -9.65
CA LEU A 62 12.10 -32.81 -10.40
C LEU A 62 12.53 -34.25 -10.06
N LEU A 63 11.57 -35.10 -9.71
CA LEU A 63 11.78 -36.54 -9.46
C LEU A 63 11.29 -37.40 -10.62
N SER A 64 10.10 -37.11 -11.16
CA SER A 64 9.54 -37.86 -12.29
C SER A 64 8.49 -37.05 -13.06
N LEU A 65 8.31 -37.41 -14.34
CA LEU A 65 7.20 -37.00 -15.20
C LEU A 65 6.54 -38.25 -15.76
N THR A 66 5.21 -38.31 -15.71
CA THR A 66 4.43 -39.42 -16.27
C THR A 66 3.32 -38.85 -17.15
N LEU A 67 3.28 -39.26 -18.41
CA LEU A 67 2.32 -38.82 -19.41
C LEU A 67 1.37 -39.98 -19.72
N ASP A 68 0.06 -39.80 -19.44
CA ASP A 68 -0.98 -40.82 -19.63
C ASP A 68 -0.66 -42.19 -19.00
N GLY A 69 0.01 -42.16 -17.83
CA GLY A 69 0.40 -43.36 -17.08
C GLY A 69 1.75 -43.95 -17.50
N GLU A 70 2.40 -43.42 -18.54
CA GLU A 70 3.74 -43.82 -18.96
C GLU A 70 4.81 -42.86 -18.43
N ARG A 71 5.75 -43.37 -17.64
CA ARG A 71 6.86 -42.57 -17.11
C ARG A 71 7.78 -42.14 -18.24
N LEU A 72 8.04 -40.84 -18.34
CA LEU A 72 8.95 -40.28 -19.34
C LEU A 72 10.41 -40.52 -18.95
N ASP A 73 11.20 -41.04 -19.88
CA ASP A 73 12.66 -41.08 -19.77
C ASP A 73 13.27 -39.67 -19.86
N ALA A 74 14.46 -39.48 -19.29
CA ALA A 74 15.15 -38.19 -19.33
C ALA A 74 15.48 -37.70 -20.76
N SER A 75 15.44 -38.57 -21.77
CA SER A 75 15.58 -38.20 -23.19
C SER A 75 14.30 -37.65 -23.82
N ALA A 76 13.14 -37.85 -23.17
CA ALA A 76 11.83 -37.44 -23.66
C ALA A 76 11.46 -35.99 -23.28
N TYR A 77 12.26 -35.33 -22.44
CA TYR A 77 12.09 -33.93 -22.05
C TYR A 77 13.43 -33.22 -21.89
N GLN A 78 13.41 -31.88 -21.92
CA GLN A 78 14.58 -31.06 -21.66
C GLN A 78 14.34 -30.25 -20.40
N LEU A 79 15.13 -30.52 -19.36
CA LEU A 79 15.09 -29.79 -18.09
C LEU A 79 16.02 -28.57 -18.17
N ALA A 80 15.47 -27.39 -17.93
CA ALA A 80 16.18 -26.13 -17.77
C ALA A 80 16.21 -25.71 -16.28
N ALA A 81 16.85 -24.57 -15.98
CA ALA A 81 16.90 -24.05 -14.62
C ALA A 81 15.55 -23.51 -14.13
N ASP A 82 14.69 -23.10 -15.06
CA ASP A 82 13.43 -22.39 -14.86
C ASP A 82 12.20 -23.16 -15.35
N GLY A 83 12.39 -24.34 -15.94
CA GLY A 83 11.27 -25.14 -16.42
C GLY A 83 11.65 -26.44 -17.11
N VAL A 84 10.65 -27.09 -17.69
CA VAL A 84 10.80 -28.30 -18.47
C VAL A 84 10.03 -28.22 -19.79
N LEU A 85 10.70 -28.62 -20.87
CA LEU A 85 10.12 -28.75 -22.20
C LEU A 85 9.83 -30.22 -22.51
N ILE A 86 8.57 -30.55 -22.78
CA ILE A 86 8.14 -31.83 -23.35
C ILE A 86 7.84 -31.60 -24.84
N PRO A 87 8.67 -32.09 -25.79
CA PRO A 87 8.59 -31.70 -27.20
C PRO A 87 7.29 -32.09 -27.92
N ALA A 88 6.64 -33.16 -27.48
CA ALA A 88 5.42 -33.68 -28.08
C ALA A 88 4.47 -34.22 -27.00
N VAL A 89 3.27 -33.67 -26.94
CA VAL A 89 2.16 -34.16 -26.11
C VAL A 89 0.87 -34.30 -26.94
N PRO A 90 -0.08 -35.17 -26.54
CA PRO A 90 -1.39 -35.26 -27.17
C PRO A 90 -2.22 -33.98 -27.02
N ASP A 91 -3.36 -33.91 -27.72
CA ASP A 91 -4.31 -32.79 -27.59
C ASP A 91 -5.06 -32.78 -26.25
N SER A 92 -5.17 -33.94 -25.59
CA SER A 92 -5.75 -34.11 -24.27
C SER A 92 -5.01 -35.23 -23.57
N PHE A 93 -4.51 -34.98 -22.37
CA PHE A 93 -3.67 -35.92 -21.63
C PHE A 93 -3.73 -35.67 -20.13
N ILE A 94 -3.28 -36.65 -19.38
CA ILE A 94 -2.98 -36.52 -17.95
C ILE A 94 -1.47 -36.45 -17.80
N LEU A 95 -0.99 -35.39 -17.15
CA LEU A 95 0.41 -35.26 -16.77
C LEU A 95 0.54 -35.37 -15.26
N GLU A 96 1.38 -36.30 -14.81
CA GLU A 96 1.76 -36.42 -13.41
C GLU A 96 3.20 -35.96 -13.21
N VAL A 97 3.41 -35.08 -12.24
CA VAL A 97 4.70 -34.48 -11.90
C VAL A 97 5.00 -34.80 -10.44
N GLU A 98 6.18 -35.36 -10.18
CA GLU A 98 6.68 -35.53 -8.82
C GLU A 98 7.85 -34.59 -8.57
N THR A 99 7.77 -33.79 -7.50
CA THR A 99 8.83 -32.89 -7.04
C THR A 99 9.17 -33.09 -5.58
N GLU A 100 10.37 -32.65 -5.19
CA GLU A 100 10.86 -32.63 -3.82
C GLU A 100 11.25 -31.20 -3.41
N LEU A 101 10.84 -30.80 -2.21
CA LEU A 101 11.03 -29.46 -1.67
C LEU A 101 11.73 -29.52 -0.31
N GLU A 102 12.47 -28.46 0.03
CA GLU A 102 13.10 -28.25 1.34
C GLU A 102 12.60 -26.93 1.97
N PRO A 103 11.40 -26.90 2.58
CA PRO A 103 10.79 -25.64 3.04
C PRO A 103 11.63 -24.89 4.10
N ALA A 104 12.40 -25.61 4.92
CA ALA A 104 13.22 -25.03 5.97
C ALA A 104 14.44 -24.25 5.46
N SER A 105 14.92 -24.53 4.24
CA SER A 105 16.03 -23.80 3.61
C SER A 105 15.56 -22.64 2.72
N ASN A 106 14.25 -22.51 2.51
CA ASN A 106 13.67 -21.48 1.65
C ASN A 106 13.54 -20.13 2.36
N THR A 107 14.63 -19.35 2.39
CA THR A 107 14.64 -18.00 2.99
C THR A 107 14.02 -16.93 2.08
N SER A 108 13.66 -17.27 0.84
CA SER A 108 13.00 -16.33 -0.08
C SER A 108 11.55 -16.04 0.28
N LEU A 109 10.92 -16.90 1.12
CA LEU A 109 9.51 -16.84 1.52
C LEU A 109 8.55 -16.87 0.31
N MET A 110 8.92 -17.58 -0.75
CA MET A 110 8.14 -17.79 -1.99
C MET A 110 8.02 -19.28 -2.30
N GLY A 111 6.88 -19.76 -2.80
CA GLY A 111 6.57 -21.18 -2.86
C GLY A 111 6.22 -21.73 -1.47
N LEU A 112 6.57 -22.98 -1.16
CA LEU A 112 6.43 -23.56 0.17
C LEU A 112 7.66 -23.24 1.02
N TYR A 113 7.46 -22.66 2.20
CA TYR A 113 8.54 -22.26 3.11
C TYR A 113 8.16 -22.50 4.58
N ALA A 114 9.15 -22.46 5.48
CA ALA A 114 8.94 -22.61 6.91
C ALA A 114 9.05 -21.28 7.68
N SER A 115 8.19 -21.09 8.68
CA SER A 115 8.30 -20.01 9.68
C SER A 115 7.85 -20.56 11.04
N ASN A 116 8.67 -20.38 12.08
CA ASN A 116 8.44 -20.90 13.43
C ASN A 116 8.09 -22.40 13.52
N GLY A 117 8.66 -23.22 12.64
CA GLY A 117 8.39 -24.67 12.60
C GLY A 117 7.05 -25.06 11.95
N ASN A 118 6.27 -24.09 11.48
CA ASN A 118 5.09 -24.27 10.63
C ASN A 118 5.45 -24.07 9.15
N LEU A 119 4.60 -24.54 8.25
CA LEU A 119 4.76 -24.43 6.80
C LEU A 119 3.65 -23.57 6.20
N PHE A 120 4.04 -22.66 5.30
CA PHE A 120 3.15 -21.72 4.62
C PHE A 120 3.54 -21.59 3.16
N THR A 121 2.63 -21.03 2.36
CA THR A 121 2.88 -20.76 0.94
C THR A 121 2.71 -19.29 0.60
N GLN A 122 3.54 -18.80 -0.33
CA GLN A 122 3.28 -17.56 -1.08
C GLN A 122 3.47 -17.86 -2.57
N CYS A 123 2.40 -17.74 -3.35
CA CYS A 123 2.41 -18.13 -4.76
C CYS A 123 2.34 -16.95 -5.73
N GLU A 124 1.94 -15.76 -5.29
CA GLU A 124 1.92 -14.58 -6.16
C GLU A 124 3.29 -13.87 -6.20
N PRO A 125 3.76 -13.42 -7.38
CA PRO A 125 3.19 -13.65 -8.72
C PRO A 125 3.55 -15.02 -9.30
N GLU A 126 4.74 -15.54 -8.99
CA GLU A 126 5.33 -16.70 -9.68
C GLU A 126 5.97 -17.68 -8.68
N GLY A 127 5.30 -17.90 -7.55
CA GLY A 127 5.77 -18.78 -6.48
C GLY A 127 5.33 -20.24 -6.63
N PHE A 128 4.28 -20.53 -7.41
CA PHE A 128 3.77 -21.90 -7.54
C PHE A 128 4.75 -22.81 -8.31
N ARG A 129 5.51 -22.26 -9.28
CA ARG A 129 6.62 -22.96 -9.95
C ARG A 129 7.76 -23.40 -9.01
N LYS A 130 7.85 -22.83 -7.80
CA LYS A 130 8.79 -23.28 -6.77
C LYS A 130 8.26 -24.51 -6.00
N ILE A 131 7.03 -24.93 -6.24
CA ILE A 131 6.37 -26.09 -5.61
C ILE A 131 6.36 -27.29 -6.56
N THR A 132 5.91 -27.08 -7.80
CA THR A 132 5.80 -28.12 -8.83
C THR A 132 5.94 -27.51 -10.23
N PHE A 133 6.12 -28.33 -11.26
CA PHE A 133 6.16 -27.85 -12.65
C PHE A 133 4.73 -27.59 -13.15
N TYR A 134 4.47 -26.37 -13.61
CA TYR A 134 3.13 -25.92 -14.00
C TYR A 134 3.20 -24.83 -15.08
N MET A 135 2.10 -24.58 -15.81
CA MET A 135 1.99 -23.37 -16.63
C MET A 135 1.65 -22.19 -15.70
N ASP A 136 2.68 -21.60 -15.06
CA ASP A 136 2.53 -20.69 -13.92
C ASP A 136 2.25 -19.26 -14.39
N ARG A 137 1.07 -19.10 -15.01
CA ARG A 137 0.54 -17.86 -15.60
C ARG A 137 -0.96 -17.70 -15.28
N PRO A 138 -1.46 -16.47 -15.08
CA PRO A 138 -2.76 -16.27 -14.44
C PRO A 138 -3.99 -16.51 -15.34
N ASP A 139 -3.83 -16.60 -16.67
CA ASP A 139 -4.90 -17.03 -17.59
C ASP A 139 -5.06 -18.56 -17.71
N VAL A 140 -4.26 -19.36 -17.01
CA VAL A 140 -4.46 -20.81 -16.87
C VAL A 140 -5.18 -21.09 -15.54
N MET A 141 -6.52 -21.14 -15.61
CA MET A 141 -7.37 -21.35 -14.44
C MET A 141 -7.92 -22.78 -14.35
N ALA A 142 -7.69 -23.44 -13.22
CA ALA A 142 -8.07 -24.83 -13.00
C ALA A 142 -8.84 -25.03 -11.69
N LYS A 143 -9.57 -26.15 -11.57
CA LYS A 143 -10.14 -26.59 -10.29
C LYS A 143 -9.10 -27.37 -9.49
N PHE A 144 -8.91 -27.04 -8.23
CA PHE A 144 -7.89 -27.66 -7.39
C PHE A 144 -8.50 -28.61 -6.36
N THR A 145 -7.89 -29.78 -6.24
CA THR A 145 -8.08 -30.72 -5.14
C THR A 145 -6.73 -30.94 -4.48
N THR A 146 -6.63 -30.71 -3.17
CA THR A 146 -5.36 -30.78 -2.44
C THR A 146 -5.48 -31.77 -1.28
N THR A 147 -4.65 -32.79 -1.28
CA THR A 147 -4.50 -33.72 -0.16
C THR A 147 -3.18 -33.44 0.54
N ILE A 148 -3.23 -33.22 1.85
CA ILE A 148 -2.04 -32.95 2.66
C ILE A 148 -1.87 -34.11 3.61
N VAL A 149 -0.66 -34.65 3.70
CA VAL A 149 -0.27 -35.74 4.60
C VAL A 149 0.91 -35.27 5.43
N ALA A 150 0.81 -35.32 6.75
CA ALA A 150 1.86 -34.83 7.64
C ALA A 150 1.89 -35.59 8.97
N ASP A 151 2.93 -35.37 9.76
CA ASP A 151 2.99 -35.80 11.16
C ASP A 151 1.91 -35.10 12.00
N LYS A 152 1.09 -35.87 12.73
CA LYS A 152 -0.06 -35.35 13.48
C LYS A 152 0.32 -34.52 14.71
N GLN A 153 1.51 -34.73 15.28
CA GLN A 153 1.96 -34.00 16.48
C GLN A 153 2.63 -32.67 16.12
N LYS A 154 3.44 -32.66 15.06
CA LYS A 154 4.15 -31.49 14.53
C LYS A 154 3.20 -30.59 13.73
N PHE A 155 2.32 -31.18 12.94
CA PHE A 155 1.39 -30.47 12.05
C PHE A 155 -0.06 -30.92 12.26
N PRO A 156 -0.66 -30.71 13.45
CA PRO A 156 -2.04 -31.12 13.73
C PRO A 156 -3.10 -30.41 12.87
N VAL A 157 -2.75 -29.27 12.26
CA VAL A 157 -3.63 -28.48 11.40
C VAL A 157 -3.09 -28.51 9.97
N LEU A 158 -3.93 -28.93 9.02
CA LEU A 158 -3.61 -29.00 7.58
C LEU A 158 -4.71 -28.30 6.77
N LEU A 159 -4.41 -27.14 6.18
CA LEU A 159 -5.34 -26.27 5.47
C LEU A 159 -4.94 -26.09 4.01
N SER A 160 -5.92 -25.99 3.12
CA SER A 160 -5.77 -25.53 1.74
C SER A 160 -7.07 -24.84 1.30
N ASN A 161 -7.11 -24.34 0.06
CA ASN A 161 -8.26 -23.62 -0.48
C ASN A 161 -9.55 -24.46 -0.51
N GLY A 162 -10.70 -23.78 -0.40
CA GLY A 162 -12.02 -24.38 -0.58
C GLY A 162 -12.52 -25.11 0.67
N ASN A 163 -13.20 -26.24 0.47
CA ASN A 163 -13.90 -26.97 1.53
C ASN A 163 -13.17 -28.26 1.92
N LYS A 164 -13.16 -28.58 3.22
CA LYS A 164 -12.67 -29.86 3.72
C LYS A 164 -13.65 -30.98 3.35
N VAL A 165 -13.23 -31.88 2.45
CA VAL A 165 -14.06 -32.99 1.95
C VAL A 165 -13.67 -34.36 2.51
N GLY A 166 -12.57 -34.44 3.24
CA GLY A 166 -12.17 -35.67 3.91
C GLY A 166 -10.97 -35.47 4.84
N GLU A 167 -10.86 -36.32 5.85
CA GLU A 167 -9.70 -36.41 6.73
C GLU A 167 -9.55 -37.84 7.25
N GLY A 168 -8.35 -38.21 7.67
CA GLY A 168 -8.10 -39.54 8.21
C GLY A 168 -6.71 -39.70 8.79
N VAL A 169 -6.48 -40.86 9.41
CA VAL A 169 -5.15 -41.27 9.89
C VAL A 169 -4.53 -42.16 8.81
N LEU A 170 -3.29 -41.88 8.41
CA LEU A 170 -2.56 -42.71 7.45
C LEU A 170 -1.86 -43.87 8.17
N ASP A 171 -1.21 -43.57 9.30
CA ASP A 171 -0.52 -44.53 10.16
C ASP A 171 -0.47 -44.03 11.62
N LYS A 172 0.28 -44.69 12.51
CA LYS A 172 0.35 -44.30 13.94
C LYS A 172 0.83 -42.86 14.18
N LYS A 173 1.60 -42.28 13.27
CA LYS A 173 2.27 -40.98 13.39
C LYS A 173 1.62 -39.93 12.48
N ARG A 174 1.12 -40.33 11.31
CA ARG A 174 0.70 -39.41 10.25
C ARG A 174 -0.80 -39.39 10.01
N HIS A 175 -1.32 -38.22 9.66
CA HIS A 175 -2.71 -38.00 9.27
C HIS A 175 -2.80 -37.26 7.95
N TRP A 176 -3.99 -37.18 7.38
CA TRP A 176 -4.24 -36.48 6.14
C TRP A 176 -5.55 -35.69 6.16
N VAL A 177 -5.59 -34.62 5.38
CA VAL A 177 -6.80 -33.81 5.11
C VAL A 177 -6.88 -33.55 3.61
N LYS A 178 -8.09 -33.61 3.05
CA LYS A 178 -8.37 -33.35 1.64
C LYS A 178 -9.31 -32.17 1.49
N TRP A 179 -8.91 -31.23 0.64
CA TRP A 179 -9.60 -29.99 0.33
C TRP A 179 -10.00 -29.94 -1.15
N VAL A 180 -11.16 -29.37 -1.45
CA VAL A 180 -11.66 -29.15 -2.81
C VAL A 180 -12.16 -27.73 -2.95
N ASP A 181 -11.58 -27.00 -3.90
CA ASP A 181 -12.08 -25.70 -4.35
C ASP A 181 -12.88 -25.88 -5.65
N PRO A 182 -14.19 -25.59 -5.65
CA PRO A 182 -15.04 -25.77 -6.83
C PRO A 182 -14.79 -24.72 -7.92
N TYR A 183 -14.19 -23.58 -7.58
CA TYR A 183 -13.96 -22.48 -8.52
C TYR A 183 -12.67 -22.71 -9.31
N ARG A 184 -12.70 -22.32 -10.58
CA ARG A 184 -11.48 -22.22 -11.38
C ARG A 184 -10.67 -21.05 -10.83
N LYS A 185 -9.39 -21.30 -10.55
CA LYS A 185 -8.46 -20.25 -10.15
C LYS A 185 -7.09 -20.45 -10.82
N PRO A 186 -6.33 -19.36 -11.02
CA PRO A 186 -4.91 -19.44 -11.35
C PRO A 186 -4.07 -19.98 -10.19
N SER A 187 -2.86 -20.46 -10.51
CA SER A 187 -1.91 -21.05 -9.55
C SER A 187 -1.46 -20.08 -8.46
N TYR A 188 -1.39 -18.78 -8.73
CA TYR A 188 -0.98 -17.78 -7.73
C TYR A 188 -1.92 -17.71 -6.51
N LEU A 189 -3.18 -18.12 -6.67
CA LEU A 189 -4.18 -18.16 -5.60
C LEU A 189 -4.16 -19.47 -4.80
N PHE A 190 -3.25 -20.40 -5.11
CA PHE A 190 -3.05 -21.60 -4.33
C PHE A 190 -2.47 -21.26 -2.95
N ALA A 191 -3.04 -21.88 -1.90
CA ALA A 191 -2.48 -21.84 -0.55
C ALA A 191 -2.44 -23.23 0.11
N LEU A 192 -1.39 -23.43 0.91
CA LEU A 192 -1.24 -24.54 1.84
C LEU A 192 -0.66 -24.05 3.16
N VAL A 193 -1.26 -24.49 4.27
CA VAL A 193 -0.73 -24.28 5.62
C VAL A 193 -0.69 -25.61 6.35
N ALA A 194 0.45 -25.92 6.97
CA ALA A 194 0.60 -27.05 7.87
C ALA A 194 1.31 -26.60 9.15
N GLY A 195 0.68 -26.75 10.31
CA GLY A 195 1.23 -26.16 11.53
C GLY A 195 0.57 -26.58 12.83
N LYS A 196 1.19 -26.17 13.93
CA LYS A 196 0.63 -26.25 15.28
C LYS A 196 -0.10 -24.94 15.60
N LEU A 197 -1.26 -24.79 14.97
CA LEU A 197 -2.10 -23.60 15.07
C LEU A 197 -3.38 -23.88 15.86
N VAL A 198 -4.02 -22.82 16.31
CA VAL A 198 -5.34 -22.83 16.94
C VAL A 198 -6.24 -21.81 16.25
N ALA A 199 -7.54 -22.07 16.24
CA ALA A 199 -8.52 -21.25 15.53
C ALA A 199 -9.45 -20.50 16.48
N ALA A 200 -9.58 -19.19 16.28
CA ALA A 200 -10.75 -18.45 16.70
C ALA A 200 -11.85 -18.65 15.66
N ARG A 201 -13.04 -19.07 16.10
CA ARG A 201 -14.15 -19.43 15.21
C ARG A 201 -15.37 -18.56 15.44
N ASP A 202 -16.02 -18.19 14.34
CA ASP A 202 -17.29 -17.49 14.34
C ASP A 202 -18.05 -17.84 13.06
N LYS A 203 -19.14 -17.14 12.78
CA LYS A 203 -19.91 -17.25 11.54
C LYS A 203 -20.43 -15.91 11.06
N PHE A 204 -20.70 -15.85 9.76
CA PHE A 204 -21.43 -14.77 9.10
C PHE A 204 -22.60 -15.37 8.32
N ILE A 205 -23.75 -14.69 8.33
CA ILE A 205 -24.92 -15.09 7.53
C ILE A 205 -25.07 -14.07 6.41
N THR A 206 -24.96 -14.52 5.16
CA THR A 206 -25.07 -13.63 4.00
C THR A 206 -26.49 -13.09 3.84
N GLN A 207 -26.66 -12.03 3.03
CA GLN A 207 -27.98 -11.45 2.74
C GLN A 207 -29.00 -12.50 2.22
N ARG A 208 -28.57 -13.48 1.42
CA ARG A 208 -29.40 -14.61 0.94
C ARG A 208 -29.44 -15.82 1.87
N GLY A 209 -28.87 -15.71 3.07
CA GLY A 209 -28.99 -16.71 4.13
C GLY A 209 -27.95 -17.84 4.11
N ARG A 210 -26.87 -17.73 3.32
CA ARG A 210 -25.75 -18.68 3.41
C ARG A 210 -25.04 -18.49 4.75
N SER A 211 -24.82 -19.57 5.48
CA SER A 211 -23.99 -19.56 6.69
C SER A 211 -22.54 -19.83 6.32
N VAL A 212 -21.68 -18.83 6.48
CA VAL A 212 -20.23 -18.92 6.24
C VAL A 212 -19.52 -19.10 7.57
N ALA A 213 -18.74 -20.17 7.70
CA ALA A 213 -17.84 -20.37 8.84
C ALA A 213 -16.64 -19.44 8.71
N LEU A 214 -16.30 -18.71 9.78
CA LEU A 214 -15.13 -17.85 9.83
C LEU A 214 -14.10 -18.46 10.78
N GLU A 215 -12.86 -18.60 10.31
CA GLU A 215 -11.78 -19.14 11.12
C GLU A 215 -10.52 -18.28 11.01
N ILE A 216 -9.98 -17.82 12.14
CA ILE A 216 -8.69 -17.14 12.20
C ILE A 216 -7.70 -18.02 12.94
N TRP A 217 -6.70 -18.50 12.21
CA TRP A 217 -5.68 -19.43 12.68
C TRP A 217 -4.41 -18.67 13.08
N THR A 218 -3.92 -18.92 14.29
CA THR A 218 -2.69 -18.33 14.82
C THR A 218 -1.89 -19.34 15.63
N GLU A 219 -0.67 -18.98 16.00
CA GLU A 219 0.00 -19.61 17.14
C GLU A 219 -0.83 -19.39 18.43
N ALA A 220 -0.70 -20.32 19.38
CA ALA A 220 -1.53 -20.31 20.60
C ALA A 220 -1.35 -19.06 21.47
N ALA A 221 -0.16 -18.46 21.43
CA ALA A 221 0.16 -17.26 22.20
C ALA A 221 -0.56 -15.99 21.71
N ASP A 222 -1.11 -15.99 20.49
CA ASP A 222 -1.69 -14.80 19.86
C ASP A 222 -3.23 -14.83 19.76
N GLN A 223 -3.87 -15.88 20.29
CA GLN A 223 -5.32 -16.06 20.18
C GLN A 223 -6.14 -14.94 20.83
N ASP A 224 -5.62 -14.27 21.85
CA ASP A 224 -6.30 -13.15 22.51
C ASP A 224 -6.26 -11.85 21.69
N LYS A 225 -5.51 -11.82 20.58
CA LYS A 225 -5.29 -10.63 19.73
C LYS A 225 -6.10 -10.62 18.43
N VAL A 226 -6.97 -11.62 18.17
CA VAL A 226 -7.67 -11.75 16.86
C VAL A 226 -9.13 -11.31 16.87
N ALA A 227 -9.68 -10.92 18.02
CA ALA A 227 -11.09 -10.54 18.13
C ALA A 227 -11.46 -9.36 17.22
N PHE A 228 -10.57 -8.38 17.09
CA PHE A 228 -10.78 -7.24 16.19
C PHE A 228 -10.80 -7.68 14.72
N ALA A 229 -9.85 -8.54 14.31
CA ALA A 229 -9.79 -9.07 12.96
C ALA A 229 -11.05 -9.86 12.57
N MET A 230 -11.58 -10.68 13.48
CA MET A 230 -12.86 -11.37 13.27
C MET A 230 -14.02 -10.39 13.04
N GLY A 231 -14.03 -9.29 13.79
CA GLY A 231 -14.99 -8.20 13.59
C GLY A 231 -14.82 -7.49 12.24
N ALA A 232 -13.57 -7.23 11.83
CA ALA A 232 -13.25 -6.59 10.56
C ALA A 232 -13.72 -7.42 9.36
N VAL A 233 -13.49 -8.74 9.36
CA VAL A 233 -14.00 -9.65 8.32
C VAL A 233 -15.52 -9.53 8.17
N LYS A 234 -16.25 -9.56 9.29
CA LYS A 234 -17.72 -9.44 9.27
C LYS A 234 -18.19 -8.08 8.75
N ARG A 235 -17.49 -7.00 9.08
CA ARG A 235 -17.79 -5.65 8.57
C ARG A 235 -17.51 -5.56 7.07
N ALA A 236 -16.39 -6.10 6.60
CA ALA A 236 -16.06 -6.16 5.17
C ALA A 236 -17.10 -6.97 4.39
N MET A 237 -17.47 -8.17 4.86
CA MET A 237 -18.53 -8.99 4.27
C MET A 237 -19.84 -8.21 4.14
N LYS A 238 -20.30 -7.62 5.25
CA LYS A 238 -21.55 -6.87 5.26
C LYS A 238 -21.52 -5.64 4.34
N TRP A 239 -20.42 -4.89 4.36
CA TRP A 239 -20.28 -3.69 3.54
C TRP A 239 -20.28 -4.02 2.05
N ASP A 240 -19.61 -5.10 1.64
CA ASP A 240 -19.56 -5.51 0.23
C ASP A 240 -20.94 -5.94 -0.28
N GLU A 241 -21.73 -6.60 0.57
CA GLU A 241 -23.12 -6.91 0.27
C GLU A 241 -23.99 -5.64 0.18
N GLN A 242 -23.76 -4.65 1.05
CA GLN A 242 -24.55 -3.41 1.08
C GLN A 242 -24.22 -2.45 -0.07
N ARG A 243 -22.93 -2.29 -0.38
CA ARG A 243 -22.46 -1.31 -1.37
C ARG A 243 -22.33 -1.92 -2.76
N PHE A 244 -21.75 -3.12 -2.85
CA PHE A 244 -21.49 -3.81 -4.12
C PHE A 244 -22.39 -5.02 -4.37
N GLY A 245 -23.31 -5.38 -3.46
CA GLY A 245 -24.23 -6.51 -3.67
C GLY A 245 -23.51 -7.85 -3.85
N LEU A 246 -22.28 -7.95 -3.30
CA LEU A 246 -21.38 -9.08 -3.49
C LEU A 246 -21.36 -9.95 -2.23
N GLU A 247 -21.94 -11.14 -2.31
CA GLU A 247 -21.87 -12.13 -1.24
C GLU A 247 -20.62 -12.99 -1.35
N TYR A 248 -20.18 -13.54 -0.22
CA TYR A 248 -19.16 -14.58 -0.20
C TYR A 248 -19.66 -15.89 -0.81
N ASP A 249 -18.78 -16.60 -1.52
CA ASP A 249 -19.14 -17.64 -2.47
C ASP A 249 -18.67 -19.06 -2.10
N LEU A 250 -18.01 -19.23 -0.95
CA LEU A 250 -17.67 -20.52 -0.32
C LEU A 250 -18.40 -20.73 1.02
N ASP A 251 -18.15 -21.86 1.69
CA ASP A 251 -18.79 -22.23 2.96
C ASP A 251 -17.93 -21.87 4.19
N ILE A 252 -16.64 -21.64 3.96
CA ILE A 252 -15.66 -21.28 4.98
C ILE A 252 -14.72 -20.19 4.48
N TYR A 253 -14.44 -19.20 5.32
CA TYR A 253 -13.42 -18.18 5.10
C TYR A 253 -12.35 -18.32 6.18
N MET A 254 -11.14 -18.68 5.78
CA MET A 254 -10.02 -18.89 6.69
C MET A 254 -8.99 -17.77 6.52
N ILE A 255 -8.50 -17.24 7.65
CA ILE A 255 -7.33 -16.36 7.73
C ILE A 255 -6.26 -17.11 8.52
N VAL A 256 -5.01 -17.05 8.07
CA VAL A 256 -3.85 -17.54 8.82
C VAL A 256 -2.87 -16.40 9.05
N ALA A 257 -2.50 -16.14 10.31
CA ALA A 257 -1.48 -15.14 10.65
C ALA A 257 -0.09 -15.79 10.76
N VAL A 258 0.90 -15.24 10.07
CA VAL A 258 2.30 -15.70 10.05
C VAL A 258 3.27 -14.54 10.26
N SER A 259 4.33 -14.76 11.03
CA SER A 259 5.29 -13.69 11.41
C SER A 259 6.28 -13.35 10.29
N ASP A 260 6.75 -14.35 9.55
CA ASP A 260 7.66 -14.14 8.42
C ASP A 260 6.87 -14.15 7.10
N PHE A 261 6.53 -12.96 6.62
CA PHE A 261 5.82 -12.76 5.36
C PHE A 261 6.33 -11.50 4.65
N ASN A 262 6.74 -11.63 3.39
CA ASN A 262 7.30 -10.53 2.61
C ASN A 262 6.28 -9.42 2.31
N MET A 263 5.03 -9.82 2.08
CA MET A 263 3.89 -8.94 1.77
C MET A 263 3.08 -8.61 3.03
N GLY A 264 2.03 -7.79 2.86
CA GLY A 264 1.09 -7.48 3.95
C GLY A 264 0.16 -8.64 4.23
N ALA A 265 -0.56 -9.08 3.21
CA ALA A 265 -1.43 -10.23 3.20
C ALA A 265 -1.56 -10.76 1.76
N MET A 266 -2.35 -11.82 1.55
CA MET A 266 -2.55 -12.47 0.27
C MET A 266 -3.96 -13.08 0.17
N GLU A 267 -4.59 -12.91 -0.98
CA GLU A 267 -6.02 -13.14 -1.20
C GLU A 267 -6.38 -14.60 -1.55
N ASN A 268 -5.53 -15.58 -1.18
CA ASN A 268 -5.68 -16.96 -1.64
C ASN A 268 -7.10 -17.47 -1.37
N LYS A 269 -7.76 -18.01 -2.41
CA LYS A 269 -9.21 -18.27 -2.40
C LYS A 269 -9.65 -19.10 -1.18
N GLY A 270 -10.34 -18.45 -0.24
CA GLY A 270 -10.88 -19.03 0.99
C GLY A 270 -9.86 -19.41 2.08
N LEU A 271 -8.58 -19.13 1.88
CA LEU A 271 -7.50 -19.36 2.84
C LEU A 271 -6.46 -18.24 2.75
N ASN A 272 -6.85 -17.04 3.15
CA ASN A 272 -5.97 -15.89 3.09
C ASN A 272 -4.82 -16.02 4.10
N ILE A 273 -3.61 -15.63 3.71
CA ILE A 273 -2.42 -15.65 4.57
C ILE A 273 -1.98 -14.22 4.83
N PHE A 274 -1.85 -13.85 6.10
CA PHE A 274 -1.56 -12.50 6.53
C PHE A 274 -0.26 -12.45 7.35
N ASN A 275 0.50 -11.37 7.20
CA ASN A 275 1.50 -11.01 8.19
C ASN A 275 0.82 -10.77 9.55
N THR A 276 1.42 -11.20 10.67
CA THR A 276 0.85 -10.96 12.01
C THR A 276 0.57 -9.48 12.30
N SER A 277 1.34 -8.56 11.70
CA SER A 277 1.10 -7.11 11.79
C SER A 277 -0.23 -6.64 11.16
N ALA A 278 -0.86 -7.46 10.31
CA ALA A 278 -2.12 -7.18 9.63
C ALA A 278 -3.32 -7.91 10.26
N VAL A 279 -3.14 -8.63 11.37
CA VAL A 279 -4.22 -9.38 12.05
C VAL A 279 -4.25 -9.13 13.55
N LEU A 280 -3.09 -9.18 14.20
CA LEU A 280 -3.00 -9.19 15.67
C LEU A 280 -3.20 -7.76 16.22
N ALA A 281 -4.32 -7.55 16.90
CA ALA A 281 -4.68 -6.26 17.47
C ALA A 281 -5.39 -6.37 18.84
N ARG A 282 -4.77 -5.76 19.84
CA ARG A 282 -5.29 -5.58 21.20
C ARG A 282 -5.01 -4.13 21.61
N LYS A 283 -5.88 -3.53 22.43
CA LYS A 283 -5.84 -2.09 22.73
C LYS A 283 -4.51 -1.59 23.32
N ASP A 284 -3.83 -2.45 24.06
CA ASP A 284 -2.55 -2.22 24.72
C ASP A 284 -1.35 -2.61 23.84
N THR A 285 -1.55 -3.19 22.66
CA THR A 285 -0.45 -3.54 21.73
C THR A 285 -0.50 -2.78 20.41
N ARG A 286 -1.67 -2.24 20.03
CA ARG A 286 -1.89 -1.51 18.77
C ARG A 286 -2.45 -0.10 18.96
N THR A 287 -1.94 0.82 18.17
CA THR A 287 -2.48 2.18 18.05
C THR A 287 -3.73 2.19 17.16
N ASP A 288 -4.50 3.28 17.21
CA ASP A 288 -5.72 3.44 16.42
C ASP A 288 -5.45 3.38 14.92
N ALA A 289 -4.36 3.99 14.46
CA ALA A 289 -3.92 3.90 13.07
C ALA A 289 -3.61 2.45 12.65
N GLU A 290 -3.07 1.63 13.56
CA GLU A 290 -2.87 0.21 13.26
C GLU A 290 -4.16 -0.60 13.28
N PHE A 291 -5.12 -0.28 14.15
CA PHE A 291 -6.45 -0.88 14.08
C PHE A 291 -7.11 -0.59 12.73
N GLN A 292 -7.06 0.66 12.26
CA GLN A 292 -7.56 1.04 10.94
C GLN A 292 -6.81 0.32 9.82
N ARG A 293 -5.48 0.19 9.94
CA ARG A 293 -4.67 -0.57 8.96
C ARG A 293 -5.04 -2.06 8.92
N VAL A 294 -5.22 -2.69 10.07
CA VAL A 294 -5.68 -4.10 10.16
C VAL A 294 -7.06 -4.25 9.51
N GLU A 295 -7.98 -3.34 9.80
CA GLU A 295 -9.32 -3.34 9.20
C GLU A 295 -9.28 -3.15 7.68
N ALA A 296 -8.49 -2.19 7.19
CA ALA A 296 -8.34 -1.94 5.75
C ALA A 296 -7.74 -3.13 5.01
N ILE A 297 -6.66 -3.73 5.53
CA ILE A 297 -6.03 -4.90 4.89
C ILE A 297 -6.98 -6.10 4.91
N ILE A 298 -7.67 -6.38 6.01
CA ILE A 298 -8.66 -7.47 6.05
C ILE A 298 -9.78 -7.25 5.02
N ALA A 299 -10.26 -6.02 4.87
CA ALA A 299 -11.25 -5.68 3.86
C ALA A 299 -10.71 -5.86 2.44
N HIS A 300 -9.51 -5.35 2.16
CA HIS A 300 -8.83 -5.49 0.87
C HIS A 300 -8.77 -6.94 0.41
N GLU A 301 -8.24 -7.81 1.26
CA GLU A 301 -8.10 -9.24 0.99
C GLU A 301 -9.45 -9.97 0.85
N TYR A 302 -10.49 -9.49 1.53
CA TYR A 302 -11.85 -10.00 1.34
C TYR A 302 -12.43 -9.54 -0.01
N PHE A 303 -12.24 -8.29 -0.40
CA PHE A 303 -12.78 -7.72 -1.64
C PHE A 303 -12.19 -8.36 -2.89
N HIS A 304 -10.92 -8.77 -2.83
CA HIS A 304 -10.29 -9.58 -3.87
C HIS A 304 -11.04 -10.88 -4.18
N ASN A 305 -11.88 -11.39 -3.28
CA ASN A 305 -12.74 -12.55 -3.55
C ASN A 305 -13.55 -12.39 -4.84
N TRP A 306 -13.90 -11.15 -5.19
CA TRP A 306 -14.53 -10.80 -6.46
C TRP A 306 -13.57 -10.15 -7.46
N THR A 307 -12.82 -9.11 -7.05
CA THR A 307 -11.91 -8.32 -7.92
C THR A 307 -10.48 -8.81 -7.80
N GLY A 308 -10.21 -10.00 -8.34
CA GLY A 308 -8.91 -10.69 -8.26
C GLY A 308 -9.08 -12.19 -8.37
N ASN A 309 -10.07 -12.74 -7.66
CA ASN A 309 -10.31 -14.18 -7.61
C ASN A 309 -11.37 -14.67 -8.60
N ARG A 310 -12.59 -14.12 -8.53
CA ARG A 310 -13.68 -14.53 -9.43
C ARG A 310 -13.49 -13.97 -10.84
N VAL A 311 -12.98 -12.75 -10.93
CA VAL A 311 -12.42 -12.21 -12.15
C VAL A 311 -10.96 -11.89 -11.88
N THR A 312 -10.04 -12.55 -12.59
CA THR A 312 -8.58 -12.44 -12.38
C THR A 312 -7.90 -11.73 -13.56
N CYS A 313 -6.60 -11.47 -13.42
CA CYS A 313 -5.75 -10.89 -14.47
C CYS A 313 -5.43 -11.91 -15.58
N ARG A 314 -5.54 -11.50 -16.85
CA ARG A 314 -5.12 -12.31 -18.02
C ARG A 314 -3.61 -12.57 -18.04
N ASP A 315 -2.85 -11.55 -17.68
CA ASP A 315 -1.40 -11.56 -17.57
C ASP A 315 -0.98 -10.53 -16.52
N TRP A 316 0.26 -10.59 -16.09
CA TRP A 316 0.76 -9.76 -15.00
C TRP A 316 0.82 -8.25 -15.32
N PHE A 317 0.83 -7.86 -16.60
CA PHE A 317 0.71 -6.44 -16.96
C PHE A 317 -0.65 -5.87 -16.57
N GLN A 318 -1.68 -6.72 -16.43
CA GLN A 318 -3.02 -6.32 -16.00
C GLN A 318 -3.14 -6.15 -14.48
N LEU A 319 -2.06 -6.19 -13.70
CA LEU A 319 -2.11 -6.20 -12.22
C LEU A 319 -2.98 -5.05 -11.65
N SER A 320 -2.92 -3.86 -12.23
CA SER A 320 -3.75 -2.72 -11.79
C SER A 320 -5.27 -2.94 -11.92
N LEU A 321 -5.71 -3.90 -12.75
CA LEU A 321 -7.11 -4.33 -12.80
C LEU A 321 -7.59 -4.85 -11.44
N LYS A 322 -6.85 -5.79 -10.84
CA LYS A 322 -7.22 -6.32 -9.52
C LYS A 322 -6.83 -5.35 -8.43
N GLU A 323 -5.64 -4.77 -8.50
CA GLU A 323 -5.09 -3.97 -7.40
C GLU A 323 -5.72 -2.60 -7.33
N GLY A 324 -5.72 -1.83 -8.42
CA GLY A 324 -6.33 -0.49 -8.41
C GLY A 324 -7.82 -0.55 -8.04
N LEU A 325 -8.55 -1.54 -8.53
CA LEU A 325 -9.96 -1.72 -8.20
C LEU A 325 -10.18 -2.15 -6.74
N THR A 326 -9.32 -3.00 -6.19
CA THR A 326 -9.47 -3.48 -4.81
C THR A 326 -9.00 -2.45 -3.81
N VAL A 327 -7.92 -1.72 -4.10
CA VAL A 327 -7.50 -0.54 -3.32
C VAL A 327 -8.60 0.51 -3.29
N PHE A 328 -9.21 0.84 -4.43
CA PHE A 328 -10.38 1.74 -4.45
C PHE A 328 -11.50 1.25 -3.51
N ARG A 329 -11.80 -0.05 -3.52
CA ARG A 329 -12.85 -0.64 -2.65
C ARG A 329 -12.47 -0.58 -1.16
N ASP A 330 -11.22 -0.85 -0.79
CA ASP A 330 -10.79 -0.73 0.62
C ASP A 330 -10.77 0.72 1.12
N GLN A 331 -10.43 1.66 0.25
CA GLN A 331 -10.45 3.09 0.56
C GLN A 331 -11.89 3.56 0.78
N GLU A 332 -12.81 3.12 -0.08
CA GLU A 332 -14.24 3.40 0.05
C GLU A 332 -14.86 2.74 1.29
N PHE A 333 -14.48 1.52 1.63
CA PHE A 333 -14.88 0.84 2.87
C PHE A 333 -14.41 1.61 4.11
N SER A 334 -13.12 1.96 4.15
CA SER A 334 -12.55 2.72 5.27
C SER A 334 -13.17 4.11 5.39
N SER A 335 -13.50 4.74 4.25
CA SER A 335 -14.18 6.04 4.20
C SER A 335 -15.60 5.99 4.73
N ASP A 336 -16.35 4.91 4.44
CA ASP A 336 -17.74 4.75 4.90
C ASP A 336 -17.85 4.39 6.37
N LEU A 337 -16.90 3.62 6.91
CA LEU A 337 -16.87 3.26 8.33
C LEU A 337 -16.24 4.33 9.22
N GLY A 338 -15.33 5.13 8.66
CA GLY A 338 -14.55 6.16 9.36
C GLY A 338 -14.89 7.57 8.90
N SER A 339 -13.85 8.42 8.84
CA SER A 339 -13.95 9.79 8.32
C SER A 339 -13.47 9.83 6.87
N ARG A 340 -14.40 9.99 5.93
CA ARG A 340 -14.12 10.09 4.50
C ARG A 340 -13.11 11.20 4.14
N GLY A 341 -13.22 12.37 4.78
CA GLY A 341 -12.30 13.49 4.56
C GLY A 341 -10.87 13.13 4.98
N VAL A 342 -10.71 12.57 6.19
CA VAL A 342 -9.40 12.16 6.72
C VAL A 342 -8.80 11.05 5.86
N LYS A 343 -9.57 9.99 5.57
CA LYS A 343 -9.11 8.88 4.72
C LYS A 343 -8.67 9.38 3.34
N ARG A 344 -9.46 10.28 2.74
CA ARG A 344 -9.10 10.84 1.43
C ARG A 344 -7.79 11.63 1.48
N ILE A 345 -7.59 12.43 2.53
CA ILE A 345 -6.34 13.17 2.71
C ILE A 345 -5.15 12.21 2.89
N ASP A 346 -5.29 11.17 3.70
CA ASP A 346 -4.25 10.17 3.93
C ASP A 346 -3.84 9.44 2.64
N ASP A 347 -4.81 9.06 1.82
CA ASP A 347 -4.58 8.41 0.53
C ASP A 347 -3.81 9.32 -0.42
N VAL A 348 -4.27 10.57 -0.56
CA VAL A 348 -3.63 11.56 -1.45
C VAL A 348 -2.24 11.94 -0.97
N LYS A 349 -2.05 12.11 0.35
CA LYS A 349 -0.75 12.39 0.95
C LYS A 349 0.23 11.26 0.66
N SER A 350 -0.18 10.01 0.87
CA SER A 350 0.64 8.82 0.59
C SER A 350 0.99 8.71 -0.89
N LEU A 351 0.01 8.94 -1.78
CA LEU A 351 0.20 8.95 -3.22
C LEU A 351 1.20 10.03 -3.65
N ARG A 352 1.06 11.28 -3.19
CA ARG A 352 1.98 12.36 -3.54
C ARG A 352 3.39 12.14 -2.98
N ALA A 353 3.51 11.58 -1.78
CA ALA A 353 4.80 11.34 -1.14
C ALA A 353 5.61 10.20 -1.78
N LEU A 354 4.93 9.21 -2.35
CA LEU A 354 5.58 7.98 -2.84
C LEU A 354 5.38 7.72 -4.34
N GLN A 355 4.17 7.92 -4.86
CA GLN A 355 3.83 7.66 -6.26
C GLN A 355 4.32 8.75 -7.21
N PHE A 356 4.15 10.03 -6.87
CA PHE A 356 4.63 11.13 -7.74
C PHE A 356 6.15 11.09 -7.96
N PRO A 357 7.00 10.83 -6.95
CA PRO A 357 8.42 10.60 -7.16
C PRO A 357 8.72 9.37 -8.02
N GLU A 358 7.95 8.28 -7.89
CA GLU A 358 8.08 7.08 -8.72
C GLU A 358 7.80 7.39 -10.20
N ASP A 359 6.73 8.12 -10.50
CA ASP A 359 6.36 8.59 -11.84
C ASP A 359 7.33 9.65 -12.40
N ALA A 360 8.03 10.37 -11.52
CA ALA A 360 9.07 11.33 -11.88
C ALA A 360 10.45 10.67 -12.06
N GLY A 361 10.64 9.46 -11.55
CA GLY A 361 11.93 8.76 -11.49
C GLY A 361 12.25 7.90 -12.71
N PRO A 362 13.41 7.22 -12.70
CA PRO A 362 13.85 6.31 -13.77
C PRO A 362 13.04 5.01 -13.84
N THR A 363 12.22 4.73 -12.83
CA THR A 363 11.31 3.59 -12.75
C THR A 363 9.90 3.91 -13.24
N ALA A 364 9.65 5.11 -13.78
CA ALA A 364 8.32 5.51 -14.23
C ALA A 364 7.75 4.55 -15.29
N HIS A 365 6.53 4.09 -15.04
CA HIS A 365 5.78 3.21 -15.94
C HIS A 365 4.28 3.56 -15.86
N PRO A 366 3.48 3.26 -16.89
CA PRO A 366 2.03 3.42 -16.78
C PRO A 366 1.45 2.40 -15.78
N ILE A 367 0.19 2.60 -15.37
CA ILE A 367 -0.49 1.67 -14.44
C ILE A 367 -0.68 0.27 -15.06
N ARG A 368 -0.67 0.15 -16.39
CA ARG A 368 -0.52 -1.10 -17.14
C ARG A 368 0.82 -1.07 -17.88
N PRO A 369 1.91 -1.59 -17.27
CA PRO A 369 3.25 -1.54 -17.86
C PRO A 369 3.32 -2.18 -19.26
N GLU A 370 4.26 -1.72 -20.09
CA GLU A 370 4.50 -2.33 -21.41
C GLU A 370 5.59 -3.41 -21.39
N SER A 371 6.47 -3.39 -20.37
CA SER A 371 7.52 -4.38 -20.19
C SER A 371 7.96 -4.52 -18.72
N TYR A 372 8.53 -5.67 -18.36
CA TYR A 372 9.16 -5.91 -17.05
C TYR A 372 10.33 -6.90 -17.15
N ILE A 373 11.25 -6.83 -16.17
CA ILE A 373 12.27 -7.88 -15.94
C ILE A 373 11.79 -8.80 -14.81
N GLU A 374 11.58 -8.23 -13.62
CA GLU A 374 11.11 -8.94 -12.43
C GLU A 374 9.71 -8.44 -12.04
N MET A 375 8.72 -9.33 -12.00
CA MET A 375 7.33 -8.94 -11.74
C MET A 375 7.13 -8.50 -10.28
N ASN A 376 7.92 -9.02 -9.34
CA ASN A 376 7.88 -8.57 -7.94
C ASN A 376 8.18 -7.06 -7.78
N ASN A 377 8.90 -6.46 -8.74
CA ASN A 377 9.19 -5.02 -8.73
C ASN A 377 8.01 -4.15 -9.19
N PHE A 378 6.93 -4.73 -9.74
CA PHE A 378 5.74 -4.01 -10.19
C PHE A 378 4.63 -3.88 -9.14
N TYR A 379 4.87 -4.38 -7.92
CA TYR A 379 4.07 -4.08 -6.73
C TYR A 379 4.40 -2.67 -6.23
N THR A 380 3.92 -1.70 -7.00
CA THR A 380 4.31 -0.27 -6.94
C THR A 380 3.15 0.61 -6.53
N MET A 381 3.46 1.81 -6.06
CA MET A 381 2.44 2.83 -5.78
C MET A 381 1.68 3.21 -7.06
N THR A 382 2.34 3.13 -8.20
CA THR A 382 1.73 3.41 -9.50
C THR A 382 0.67 2.36 -9.88
N VAL A 383 0.93 1.07 -9.70
CA VAL A 383 -0.05 0.01 -10.01
C VAL A 383 -1.23 0.00 -9.02
N TYR A 384 -0.93 0.20 -7.72
CA TYR A 384 -1.91 0.16 -6.64
C TYR A 384 -2.65 1.49 -6.49
N GLU A 385 -1.98 2.52 -5.98
CA GLU A 385 -2.63 3.78 -5.60
C GLU A 385 -3.03 4.63 -6.80
N LYS A 386 -2.14 4.85 -7.79
CA LYS A 386 -2.56 5.56 -9.02
C LYS A 386 -3.58 4.73 -9.81
N GLY A 387 -3.50 3.41 -9.76
CA GLY A 387 -4.55 2.52 -10.26
C GLY A 387 -5.91 2.79 -9.61
N ALA A 388 -5.95 2.92 -8.27
CA ALA A 388 -7.15 3.28 -7.53
C ALA A 388 -7.67 4.68 -7.87
N GLU A 389 -6.79 5.65 -8.11
CA GLU A 389 -7.19 6.98 -8.59
C GLU A 389 -7.82 6.93 -9.99
N VAL A 390 -7.33 6.07 -10.89
CA VAL A 390 -7.97 5.84 -12.19
C VAL A 390 -9.34 5.20 -12.03
N VAL A 391 -9.50 4.25 -11.11
CA VAL A 391 -10.81 3.68 -10.76
C VAL A 391 -11.75 4.75 -10.18
N ARG A 392 -11.24 5.59 -9.27
CA ARG A 392 -11.97 6.72 -8.68
C ARG A 392 -12.37 7.77 -9.71
N MET A 393 -11.59 7.98 -10.76
CA MET A 393 -11.96 8.86 -11.87
C MET A 393 -13.16 8.33 -12.67
N TYR A 394 -13.30 7.01 -12.87
CA TYR A 394 -14.55 6.46 -13.42
C TYR A 394 -15.73 6.75 -12.47
N HIS A 395 -15.54 6.57 -11.17
CA HIS A 395 -16.57 6.89 -10.17
C HIS A 395 -16.98 8.36 -10.21
N THR A 396 -16.01 9.28 -10.29
CA THR A 396 -16.25 10.73 -10.41
C THR A 396 -16.99 11.08 -11.71
N LEU A 397 -16.61 10.49 -12.85
CA LEU A 397 -17.22 10.77 -14.15
C LEU A 397 -18.64 10.19 -14.29
N LEU A 398 -18.88 9.00 -13.75
CA LEU A 398 -20.14 8.26 -13.92
C LEU A 398 -21.12 8.45 -12.76
N GLY A 399 -20.64 8.98 -11.63
CA GLY A 399 -21.33 8.95 -10.35
C GLY A 399 -21.44 7.54 -9.77
N GLU A 400 -21.87 7.44 -8.50
CA GLU A 400 -22.02 6.16 -7.80
C GLU A 400 -22.96 5.21 -8.55
N GLU A 401 -24.11 5.69 -9.03
CA GLU A 401 -25.09 4.84 -9.74
C GLU A 401 -24.52 4.30 -11.06
N GLY A 402 -23.83 5.15 -11.83
CA GLY A 402 -23.25 4.74 -13.11
C GLY A 402 -22.07 3.79 -12.95
N PHE A 403 -21.20 4.07 -11.98
CA PHE A 403 -20.11 3.15 -11.61
C PHE A 403 -20.65 1.79 -11.16
N ARG A 404 -21.72 1.79 -10.34
CA ARG A 404 -22.36 0.56 -9.88
C ARG A 404 -22.91 -0.28 -11.03
N LYS A 405 -23.59 0.33 -12.00
CA LYS A 405 -24.07 -0.35 -13.23
C LYS A 405 -22.91 -0.97 -14.01
N GLY A 406 -21.79 -0.26 -14.11
CA GLY A 406 -20.57 -0.75 -14.76
C GLY A 406 -19.98 -1.97 -14.06
N MET A 407 -19.90 -1.96 -12.72
CA MET A 407 -19.48 -3.11 -11.93
C MET A 407 -20.40 -4.33 -12.12
N ASP A 408 -21.71 -4.12 -12.13
CA ASP A 408 -22.68 -5.21 -12.35
C ASP A 408 -22.51 -5.83 -13.75
N LEU A 409 -22.29 -5.00 -14.78
CA LEU A 409 -22.04 -5.48 -16.13
C LEU A 409 -20.69 -6.20 -16.25
N TYR A 410 -19.65 -5.70 -15.59
CA TYR A 410 -18.33 -6.31 -15.55
C TYR A 410 -18.40 -7.74 -15.01
N PHE A 411 -19.00 -7.95 -13.84
CA PHE A 411 -19.15 -9.31 -13.29
C PHE A 411 -20.08 -10.17 -14.14
N LYS A 412 -21.16 -9.62 -14.67
CA LYS A 412 -22.06 -10.36 -15.58
C LYS A 412 -21.34 -10.91 -16.81
N ARG A 413 -20.33 -10.20 -17.32
CA ARG A 413 -19.55 -10.61 -18.51
C ARG A 413 -18.40 -11.55 -18.18
N HIS A 414 -17.71 -11.31 -17.07
CA HIS A 414 -16.35 -11.81 -16.86
C HIS A 414 -16.17 -12.73 -15.66
N ASP A 415 -17.23 -13.03 -14.89
CA ASP A 415 -17.18 -14.00 -13.81
C ASP A 415 -16.62 -15.37 -14.28
N GLY A 416 -15.60 -15.87 -13.57
CA GLY A 416 -14.88 -17.11 -13.88
C GLY A 416 -13.85 -16.97 -15.00
N GLN A 417 -13.40 -15.76 -15.31
CA GLN A 417 -12.45 -15.47 -16.39
C GLN A 417 -11.21 -14.69 -15.92
N ALA A 418 -10.15 -14.78 -16.72
CA ALA A 418 -8.96 -13.96 -16.63
C ALA A 418 -9.05 -12.88 -17.73
N VAL A 419 -9.06 -11.60 -17.35
CA VAL A 419 -9.41 -10.48 -18.25
C VAL A 419 -8.38 -9.34 -18.18
N SER A 420 -8.58 -8.32 -19.02
CA SER A 420 -7.69 -7.16 -19.15
C SER A 420 -8.30 -5.89 -18.56
N CYS A 421 -7.47 -4.85 -18.40
CA CYS A 421 -7.94 -3.52 -18.03
C CYS A 421 -8.95 -2.95 -19.04
N ASP A 422 -8.83 -3.29 -20.32
CA ASP A 422 -9.73 -2.82 -21.38
C ASP A 422 -11.14 -3.43 -21.26
N ASP A 423 -11.24 -4.66 -20.75
CA ASP A 423 -12.53 -5.30 -20.49
C ASP A 423 -13.32 -4.56 -19.40
N PHE A 424 -12.63 -4.08 -18.35
CA PHE A 424 -13.22 -3.25 -17.30
C PHE A 424 -13.69 -1.90 -17.84
N ARG A 425 -12.84 -1.20 -18.61
CA ARG A 425 -13.20 0.06 -19.29
C ARG A 425 -14.44 -0.11 -20.18
N ALA A 426 -14.48 -1.18 -20.97
CA ALA A 426 -15.59 -1.47 -21.86
C ALA A 426 -16.90 -1.72 -21.08
N ALA A 427 -16.85 -2.45 -19.96
CA ALA A 427 -18.03 -2.63 -19.11
C ALA A 427 -18.53 -1.31 -18.50
N MET A 428 -17.62 -0.43 -18.08
CA MET A 428 -17.96 0.91 -17.57
C MET A 428 -18.61 1.79 -18.64
N ALA A 429 -18.05 1.81 -19.86
CA ALA A 429 -18.58 2.55 -21.00
C ALA A 429 -19.98 2.04 -21.40
N ASP A 430 -20.09 0.73 -21.65
CA ASP A 430 -21.31 0.11 -22.18
C ASP A 430 -22.49 0.21 -21.22
N ALA A 431 -22.25 0.09 -19.91
CA ALA A 431 -23.32 0.17 -18.91
C ALA A 431 -23.91 1.59 -18.77
N ASN A 432 -23.16 2.60 -19.21
CA ASN A 432 -23.51 4.01 -19.06
C ASN A 432 -23.77 4.71 -20.39
N GLY A 433 -23.51 4.06 -21.54
CA GLY A 433 -23.67 4.65 -22.86
C GLY A 433 -22.75 5.86 -23.09
N VAL A 434 -21.55 5.85 -22.49
CA VAL A 434 -20.55 6.93 -22.60
C VAL A 434 -19.32 6.48 -23.37
N ASP A 435 -18.64 7.43 -24.00
CA ASP A 435 -17.35 7.21 -24.66
C ASP A 435 -16.19 7.42 -23.66
N LEU A 436 -15.35 6.39 -23.52
CA LEU A 436 -14.17 6.37 -22.64
C LEU A 436 -12.90 6.03 -23.44
N ASP A 437 -12.87 6.26 -24.75
CA ASP A 437 -11.71 5.95 -25.59
C ASP A 437 -10.51 6.83 -25.27
N GLN A 438 -10.70 8.15 -25.10
CA GLN A 438 -9.62 9.04 -24.64
C GLN A 438 -9.18 8.69 -23.20
N PHE A 439 -10.10 8.22 -22.36
CA PHE A 439 -9.80 7.82 -20.98
C PHE A 439 -8.84 6.61 -20.91
N ALA A 440 -8.80 5.77 -21.95
CA ALA A 440 -7.88 4.63 -22.03
C ALA A 440 -6.40 5.04 -21.95
N LEU A 441 -6.05 6.30 -22.29
CA LEU A 441 -4.69 6.82 -22.20
C LEU A 441 -4.12 6.76 -20.77
N TRP A 442 -4.97 6.80 -19.74
CA TRP A 442 -4.54 6.64 -18.34
C TRP A 442 -3.88 5.28 -18.07
N TYR A 443 -4.19 4.25 -18.86
CA TYR A 443 -3.58 2.93 -18.73
C TYR A 443 -2.24 2.80 -19.45
N SER A 444 -1.93 3.67 -20.42
CA SER A 444 -0.74 3.54 -21.28
C SER A 444 0.25 4.68 -21.15
N GLN A 445 -0.14 5.82 -20.57
CA GLN A 445 0.73 6.99 -20.40
C GLN A 445 1.26 7.07 -18.96
N ALA A 446 2.60 7.02 -18.81
CA ALA A 446 3.25 7.23 -17.52
C ALA A 446 3.41 8.72 -17.20
N GLY A 447 3.80 9.00 -15.96
CA GLY A 447 4.05 10.35 -15.48
C GLY A 447 2.82 11.02 -14.87
N THR A 448 3.09 12.09 -14.12
CA THR A 448 2.07 12.91 -13.45
C THR A 448 1.72 14.12 -14.33
N PRO A 449 0.47 14.27 -14.78
CA PRO A 449 0.06 15.45 -15.53
C PRO A 449 0.12 16.71 -14.67
N LEU A 450 0.36 17.85 -15.32
CA LEU A 450 0.30 19.18 -14.74
C LEU A 450 -0.91 19.92 -15.33
N LEU A 451 -1.79 20.42 -14.46
CA LEU A 451 -2.83 21.38 -14.79
C LEU A 451 -2.38 22.79 -14.38
N GLN A 452 -2.21 23.67 -15.35
CA GLN A 452 -2.02 25.09 -15.12
C GLN A 452 -3.35 25.80 -15.31
N VAL A 453 -3.83 26.45 -14.25
CA VAL A 453 -5.15 27.06 -14.22
C VAL A 453 -5.02 28.56 -14.01
N SER A 454 -5.78 29.32 -14.78
CA SER A 454 -5.92 30.77 -14.62
C SER A 454 -7.38 31.15 -14.63
N SER A 455 -7.72 32.25 -13.96
CA SER A 455 -9.11 32.73 -13.94
C SER A 455 -9.24 34.23 -14.12
N HIS A 456 -10.42 34.65 -14.56
CA HIS A 456 -10.80 36.05 -14.69
C HIS A 456 -12.25 36.24 -14.26
N TYR A 457 -12.52 37.25 -13.43
CA TYR A 457 -13.87 37.64 -13.04
C TYR A 457 -14.25 38.98 -13.66
N ASP A 458 -15.34 39.01 -14.41
CA ASP A 458 -16.00 40.22 -14.88
C ASP A 458 -17.20 40.54 -13.98
N ALA A 459 -17.05 41.52 -13.11
CA ALA A 459 -18.09 41.95 -12.19
C ALA A 459 -19.30 42.60 -12.89
N ALA A 460 -19.11 43.25 -14.04
CA ALA A 460 -20.19 43.89 -14.77
C ALA A 460 -21.06 42.85 -15.49
N ALA A 461 -20.42 41.81 -16.05
CA ALA A 461 -21.11 40.71 -16.69
C ALA A 461 -21.53 39.59 -15.72
N ARG A 462 -21.03 39.60 -14.48
CA ARG A 462 -21.20 38.51 -13.49
C ARG A 462 -20.72 37.16 -14.03
N ARG A 463 -19.55 37.18 -14.67
CA ARG A 463 -18.95 36.02 -15.36
C ARG A 463 -17.61 35.67 -14.73
N TYR A 464 -17.40 34.38 -14.48
CA TYR A 464 -16.12 33.84 -14.02
C TYR A 464 -15.58 32.86 -15.05
N GLU A 465 -14.45 33.19 -15.66
CA GLU A 465 -13.81 32.39 -16.69
C GLU A 465 -12.64 31.61 -16.09
N LEU A 466 -12.60 30.30 -16.33
CA LEU A 466 -11.53 29.41 -15.88
C LEU A 466 -10.86 28.78 -17.10
N THR A 467 -9.59 29.12 -17.34
CA THR A 467 -8.78 28.51 -18.41
C THR A 467 -7.84 27.48 -17.83
N VAL A 468 -7.93 26.25 -18.33
CA VAL A 468 -7.14 25.09 -17.89
C VAL A 468 -6.23 24.64 -19.04
N VAL A 469 -4.94 24.59 -18.79
CA VAL A 469 -3.94 24.02 -19.69
C VAL A 469 -3.39 22.75 -19.07
N GLN A 470 -3.43 21.64 -19.79
CA GLN A 470 -2.85 20.38 -19.35
C GLN A 470 -1.58 20.04 -20.13
N SER A 471 -0.60 19.49 -19.42
CA SER A 471 0.63 18.95 -20.00
C SER A 471 1.12 17.74 -19.19
N CYS A 472 2.03 16.95 -19.76
CA CYS A 472 2.71 15.89 -19.03
C CYS A 472 4.16 15.82 -19.48
N ARG A 473 5.07 15.48 -18.57
CA ARG A 473 6.49 15.38 -18.88
C ARG A 473 6.74 14.20 -19.83
N ALA A 474 7.56 14.40 -20.86
CA ALA A 474 8.04 13.30 -21.69
C ALA A 474 8.98 12.39 -20.89
N ILE A 475 8.79 11.07 -21.00
CA ILE A 475 9.65 10.06 -20.38
C ILE A 475 10.47 9.39 -21.48
N ALA A 476 11.78 9.31 -21.28
CA ALA A 476 12.69 8.72 -22.26
C ALA A 476 12.28 7.28 -22.60
N GLY A 477 12.21 6.95 -23.89
CA GLY A 477 11.80 5.62 -24.36
C GLY A 477 10.29 5.39 -24.44
N GLN A 478 9.45 6.34 -23.99
CA GLN A 478 8.00 6.29 -24.16
C GLN A 478 7.51 7.24 -25.27
N PRO A 479 6.33 7.00 -25.85
CA PRO A 479 5.70 7.93 -26.78
C PRO A 479 5.50 9.33 -26.18
N ALA A 480 5.41 10.35 -27.04
CA ALA A 480 5.09 11.70 -26.61
C ALA A 480 3.72 11.73 -25.90
N PRO A 481 3.60 12.44 -24.76
CA PRO A 481 2.36 12.47 -24.00
C PRO A 481 1.26 13.17 -24.77
N GLN A 482 0.04 12.64 -24.65
CA GLN A 482 -1.19 13.19 -25.24
C GLN A 482 -2.07 13.80 -24.13
N PRO A 483 -2.96 14.75 -24.47
CA PRO A 483 -3.98 15.24 -23.55
C PRO A 483 -4.86 14.10 -23.06
N LEU A 484 -4.97 13.98 -21.74
CA LEU A 484 -5.82 13.01 -21.07
C LEU A 484 -7.24 13.55 -20.93
N HIS A 485 -8.18 12.65 -20.65
CA HIS A 485 -9.51 13.02 -20.14
C HIS A 485 -9.42 13.14 -18.63
N ILE A 486 -9.35 14.38 -18.13
CA ILE A 486 -9.13 14.69 -16.71
C ILE A 486 -10.43 15.25 -16.11
N PRO A 487 -11.07 14.56 -15.14
CA PRO A 487 -12.18 15.13 -14.38
C PRO A 487 -11.65 16.16 -13.36
N LEU A 488 -11.96 17.44 -13.57
CA LEU A 488 -11.63 18.52 -12.64
C LEU A 488 -12.86 18.90 -11.81
N ALA A 489 -12.94 18.40 -10.58
CA ALA A 489 -13.97 18.78 -9.61
C ALA A 489 -13.62 20.13 -8.97
N LEU A 490 -14.59 21.04 -8.85
CA LEU A 490 -14.38 22.36 -8.26
C LEU A 490 -15.62 22.95 -7.59
N GLY A 491 -15.39 23.98 -6.78
CA GLY A 491 -16.40 24.91 -6.28
C GLY A 491 -15.91 26.37 -6.38
N LEU A 492 -16.84 27.32 -6.29
CA LEU A 492 -16.55 28.75 -6.18
C LEU A 492 -17.02 29.22 -4.80
N VAL A 493 -16.10 29.63 -3.93
CA VAL A 493 -16.41 30.01 -2.55
C VAL A 493 -16.60 31.53 -2.47
N GLY A 494 -17.77 31.95 -2.01
CA GLY A 494 -18.13 33.36 -1.80
C GLY A 494 -17.42 33.97 -0.59
N SER A 495 -17.52 35.29 -0.45
CA SER A 495 -16.88 36.05 0.64
C SER A 495 -17.41 35.69 2.03
N ASP A 496 -18.60 35.09 2.12
CA ASP A 496 -19.20 34.57 3.35
C ASP A 496 -18.76 33.13 3.70
N GLY A 497 -17.88 32.53 2.91
CA GLY A 497 -17.38 31.17 3.10
C GLY A 497 -18.28 30.07 2.54
N LYS A 498 -19.38 30.40 1.85
CA LYS A 498 -20.29 29.40 1.26
C LYS A 498 -20.04 29.19 -0.22
N ASP A 499 -20.38 28.00 -0.70
CA ASP A 499 -20.37 27.70 -2.14
C ASP A 499 -21.39 28.57 -2.88
N LEU A 500 -20.94 29.23 -3.94
CA LEU A 500 -21.79 29.92 -4.91
C LEU A 500 -22.41 28.90 -5.88
N PRO A 501 -23.62 29.17 -6.40
CA PRO A 501 -24.20 28.38 -7.48
C PRO A 501 -23.32 28.41 -8.74
N LEU A 502 -23.11 27.24 -9.35
CA LEU A 502 -22.29 27.02 -10.53
C LEU A 502 -23.20 26.75 -11.74
N GLN A 503 -23.17 27.63 -12.73
CA GLN A 503 -23.86 27.44 -14.00
C GLN A 503 -22.88 27.69 -15.14
N LEU A 504 -22.60 26.68 -15.97
CA LEU A 504 -21.78 26.90 -17.17
C LEU A 504 -22.60 27.63 -18.25
N GLU A 505 -21.91 28.42 -19.05
CA GLU A 505 -22.50 29.04 -20.23
C GLU A 505 -23.12 27.97 -21.16
N GLY A 506 -24.39 28.16 -21.51
CA GLY A 506 -25.17 27.21 -22.30
C GLY A 506 -26.03 26.24 -21.47
N GLU A 507 -25.86 26.19 -20.14
CA GLU A 507 -26.72 25.39 -19.26
C GLU A 507 -27.96 26.18 -18.82
N GLY A 508 -29.08 25.46 -18.63
CA GLY A 508 -30.35 26.05 -18.21
C GLY A 508 -30.56 26.15 -16.69
N GLN A 509 -29.72 25.51 -15.88
CA GLN A 509 -29.86 25.48 -14.42
C GLN A 509 -28.49 25.52 -13.74
N ALA A 510 -28.41 26.29 -12.66
CA ALA A 510 -27.27 26.27 -11.76
C ALA A 510 -27.30 25.06 -10.83
N GLN A 511 -26.12 24.59 -10.43
CA GLN A 511 -25.91 23.54 -9.45
C GLN A 511 -25.19 24.12 -8.23
N LEU A 512 -25.57 23.70 -7.03
CA LEU A 512 -24.87 24.07 -5.80
C LEU A 512 -23.85 22.99 -5.41
N GLY A 513 -22.72 23.41 -4.82
CA GLY A 513 -21.68 22.50 -4.34
C GLY A 513 -20.62 22.23 -5.40
N THR A 514 -20.15 20.98 -5.49
CA THR A 514 -19.05 20.57 -6.36
C THR A 514 -19.52 20.30 -7.79
N ARG A 515 -18.88 20.92 -8.79
CA ARG A 515 -19.05 20.67 -10.24
C ARG A 515 -17.84 19.94 -10.81
N VAL A 516 -18.06 18.94 -11.67
CA VAL A 516 -16.98 18.25 -12.41
C VAL A 516 -16.91 18.78 -13.84
N LEU A 517 -15.70 19.14 -14.28
CA LEU A 517 -15.40 19.58 -15.64
C LEU A 517 -14.61 18.51 -16.41
N ASP A 518 -15.01 18.23 -17.64
CA ASP A 518 -14.27 17.36 -18.57
C ASP A 518 -13.15 18.15 -19.27
N VAL A 519 -11.94 18.10 -18.71
CA VAL A 519 -10.75 18.68 -19.33
C VAL A 519 -10.17 17.66 -20.31
N LYS A 520 -10.47 17.81 -21.60
CA LYS A 520 -10.08 16.86 -22.67
C LYS A 520 -9.06 17.42 -23.65
N GLN A 521 -8.96 18.75 -23.73
CA GLN A 521 -8.06 19.44 -24.65
C GLN A 521 -6.78 19.87 -23.94
N ALA A 522 -5.73 20.14 -24.72
CA ALA A 522 -4.48 20.70 -24.19
C ALA A 522 -4.68 22.06 -23.51
N SER A 523 -5.64 22.86 -24.00
CA SER A 523 -6.10 24.11 -23.40
C SER A 523 -7.61 24.23 -23.58
N GLN A 524 -8.33 24.56 -22.52
CA GLN A 524 -9.80 24.64 -22.53
C GLN A 524 -10.28 25.72 -21.55
N THR A 525 -11.26 26.52 -21.97
CA THR A 525 -11.87 27.57 -21.14
C THR A 525 -13.31 27.19 -20.79
N PHE A 526 -13.67 27.35 -19.52
CA PHE A 526 -15.00 27.15 -18.99
C PHE A 526 -15.52 28.47 -18.43
N VAL A 527 -16.73 28.87 -18.80
CA VAL A 527 -17.31 30.14 -18.37
C VAL A 527 -18.50 29.88 -17.47
N PHE A 528 -18.43 30.36 -16.23
CA PHE A 528 -19.53 30.36 -15.30
C PHE A 528 -20.27 31.69 -15.37
N ILE A 529 -21.60 31.64 -15.45
CA ILE A 529 -22.49 32.80 -15.52
C ILE A 529 -23.23 33.02 -14.20
N ASP A 530 -23.82 34.20 -14.03
CA ASP A 530 -24.60 34.61 -12.86
C ASP A 530 -23.83 34.58 -11.53
N VAL A 531 -22.49 34.66 -11.57
CA VAL A 531 -21.63 34.71 -10.38
C VAL A 531 -21.71 36.11 -9.74
N PRO A 532 -22.27 36.26 -8.53
CA PRO A 532 -22.64 37.58 -7.97
C PRO A 532 -21.47 38.42 -7.45
N GLU A 533 -20.35 37.78 -7.09
CA GLU A 533 -19.16 38.41 -6.52
C GLU A 533 -17.91 37.67 -6.98
N GLU A 534 -16.73 38.26 -6.81
CA GLU A 534 -15.47 37.59 -7.15
C GLU A 534 -15.24 36.41 -6.19
N PRO A 535 -15.22 35.16 -6.68
CA PRO A 535 -15.09 33.99 -5.82
C PRO A 535 -13.63 33.65 -5.55
N VAL A 536 -13.40 32.88 -4.49
CA VAL A 536 -12.15 32.12 -4.32
C VAL A 536 -12.39 30.70 -4.86
N PRO A 537 -11.66 30.25 -5.90
CA PRO A 537 -11.89 28.93 -6.46
C PRO A 537 -11.30 27.82 -5.59
N SER A 538 -12.15 26.83 -5.29
CA SER A 538 -11.79 25.55 -4.68
C SER A 538 -11.59 24.54 -5.81
N LEU A 539 -10.34 24.26 -6.17
CA LEU A 539 -9.98 23.47 -7.35
C LEU A 539 -9.51 22.07 -6.98
N LEU A 540 -9.81 21.10 -7.85
CA LEU A 540 -9.44 19.69 -7.69
C LEU A 540 -10.02 19.09 -6.38
N ARG A 541 -11.29 19.41 -6.09
CA ARG A 541 -12.05 18.93 -4.92
C ARG A 541 -11.98 17.41 -4.79
N GLY A 542 -11.77 16.93 -3.56
CA GLY A 542 -11.54 15.52 -3.29
C GLY A 542 -10.37 14.89 -4.06
N PHE A 543 -9.41 15.70 -4.56
CA PHE A 543 -8.35 15.28 -5.46
C PHE A 543 -8.89 14.50 -6.67
N SER A 544 -9.78 15.12 -7.45
CA SER A 544 -10.58 14.42 -8.47
C SER A 544 -9.78 13.73 -9.59
N ALA A 545 -8.49 14.05 -9.73
CA ALA A 545 -7.56 13.37 -10.62
C ALA A 545 -6.13 13.38 -10.05
N PRO A 546 -5.29 12.36 -10.34
CA PRO A 546 -3.91 12.27 -9.85
C PRO A 546 -2.96 13.18 -10.64
N VAL A 547 -3.12 14.49 -10.47
CA VAL A 547 -2.40 15.54 -11.20
C VAL A 547 -1.72 16.52 -10.25
N ARG A 548 -0.70 17.22 -10.76
CA ARG A 548 -0.20 18.45 -10.15
C ARG A 548 -1.09 19.61 -10.60
N LEU A 549 -1.40 20.51 -9.68
CA LEU A 549 -2.22 21.69 -9.94
C LEU A 549 -1.41 22.95 -9.66
N GLU A 550 -1.33 23.84 -10.64
CA GLU A 550 -0.76 25.17 -10.52
C GLU A 550 -1.87 26.20 -10.70
N TYR A 551 -2.06 27.02 -9.66
CA TYR A 551 -2.94 28.19 -9.70
C TYR A 551 -2.36 29.26 -8.76
N ASP A 552 -2.49 30.52 -9.16
CA ASP A 552 -1.90 31.65 -8.45
C ASP A 552 -2.81 32.17 -7.33
N TRP A 553 -3.09 31.33 -6.32
CA TRP A 553 -3.76 31.80 -5.11
C TRP A 553 -2.88 32.79 -4.36
N ARG A 554 -3.48 33.81 -3.75
CA ARG A 554 -2.82 34.63 -2.73
C ARG A 554 -2.82 33.90 -1.38
N ASP A 555 -1.87 34.22 -0.50
CA ASP A 555 -1.77 33.57 0.81
C ASP A 555 -3.03 33.81 1.66
N GLU A 556 -3.69 34.97 1.53
CA GLU A 556 -4.97 35.24 2.19
C GLU A 556 -6.11 34.36 1.65
N GLN A 557 -6.08 34.03 0.36
CA GLN A 557 -7.06 33.12 -0.25
C GLN A 557 -6.84 31.67 0.23
N LEU A 558 -5.58 31.23 0.36
CA LEU A 558 -5.27 29.92 0.92
C LEU A 558 -5.68 29.82 2.39
N ALA A 559 -5.37 30.84 3.21
CA ALA A 559 -5.82 30.91 4.60
C ALA A 559 -7.35 30.94 4.71
N PHE A 560 -8.03 31.65 3.80
CA PHE A 560 -9.48 31.70 3.71
C PHE A 560 -10.09 30.33 3.37
N LEU A 561 -9.55 29.62 2.37
CA LEU A 561 -10.01 28.28 2.00
C LEU A 561 -9.77 27.26 3.12
N MET A 562 -8.59 27.28 3.76
CA MET A 562 -8.28 26.43 4.91
C MET A 562 -9.33 26.57 6.03
N ALA A 563 -9.79 27.80 6.26
CA ALA A 563 -10.78 28.10 7.28
C ALA A 563 -12.23 27.80 6.86
N ASN A 564 -12.60 27.99 5.59
CA ASN A 564 -14.01 28.09 5.18
C ASN A 564 -14.48 27.13 4.08
N ASP A 565 -13.59 26.52 3.29
CA ASP A 565 -14.01 25.68 2.15
C ASP A 565 -14.92 24.53 2.62
N SER A 566 -15.95 24.21 1.84
CA SER A 566 -16.90 23.13 2.15
C SER A 566 -16.29 21.75 1.89
N ASP A 567 -15.27 21.64 1.03
CA ASP A 567 -14.58 20.39 0.73
C ASP A 567 -13.41 20.16 1.70
N SER A 568 -13.51 19.08 2.50
CA SER A 568 -12.50 18.74 3.51
C SER A 568 -11.09 18.58 2.93
N PHE A 569 -10.96 18.03 1.71
CA PHE A 569 -9.67 17.86 1.07
C PHE A 569 -9.09 19.21 0.65
N CYS A 570 -9.87 20.09 0.02
CA CYS A 570 -9.40 21.43 -0.39
C CYS A 570 -9.08 22.34 0.81
N ARG A 571 -9.79 22.22 1.94
CA ARG A 571 -9.38 22.89 3.19
C ARG A 571 -7.95 22.49 3.57
N TRP A 572 -7.67 21.18 3.59
CA TRP A 572 -6.35 20.65 3.92
C TRP A 572 -5.30 21.07 2.89
N GLU A 573 -5.61 20.92 1.60
CA GLU A 573 -4.73 21.27 0.49
C GLU A 573 -4.33 22.74 0.51
N ALA A 574 -5.26 23.64 0.83
CA ALA A 574 -4.98 25.07 0.97
C ALA A 574 -4.00 25.32 2.13
N GLY A 575 -4.18 24.64 3.25
CA GLY A 575 -3.25 24.68 4.38
C GLY A 575 -1.85 24.15 4.02
N GLN A 576 -1.77 23.03 3.30
CA GLN A 576 -0.49 22.47 2.85
C GLN A 576 0.21 23.35 1.84
N THR A 577 -0.52 23.94 0.88
CA THR A 577 0.03 24.86 -0.12
C THR A 577 0.58 26.11 0.56
N LEU A 578 -0.14 26.66 1.53
CA LEU A 578 0.33 27.80 2.34
C LEU A 578 1.58 27.43 3.15
N ALA A 579 1.60 26.25 3.76
CA ALA A 579 2.76 25.75 4.51
C ALA A 579 3.98 25.55 3.59
N GLU A 580 3.81 24.96 2.40
CA GLU A 580 4.89 24.77 1.43
C GLU A 580 5.52 26.11 1.02
N ARG A 581 4.70 27.13 0.73
CA ARG A 581 5.19 28.48 0.40
C ARG A 581 5.99 29.09 1.54
N LEU A 582 5.48 28.98 2.76
CA LEU A 582 6.16 29.43 3.97
C LEU A 582 7.52 28.70 4.14
N PHE A 583 7.54 27.37 4.04
CA PHE A 583 8.75 26.58 4.24
C PHE A 583 9.82 26.89 3.19
N ARG A 584 9.46 27.06 1.92
CA ARG A 584 10.38 27.49 0.86
C ARG A 584 11.04 28.83 1.20
N GLN A 585 10.25 29.82 1.62
CA GLN A 585 10.74 31.14 2.01
C GLN A 585 11.67 31.08 3.22
N LEU A 586 11.33 30.27 4.23
CA LEU A 586 12.13 30.12 5.45
C LEU A 586 13.43 29.34 5.20
N ILE A 587 13.41 28.30 4.36
CA ILE A 587 14.62 27.58 3.94
C ILE A 587 15.57 28.52 3.20
N GLU A 588 15.04 29.33 2.27
CA GLU A 588 15.85 30.33 1.58
C GLU A 588 16.42 31.37 2.54
N ALA A 589 15.62 31.86 3.50
CA ALA A 589 16.07 32.81 4.51
C ALA A 589 17.18 32.21 5.40
N ALA A 590 17.01 30.99 5.88
CA ALA A 590 17.99 30.28 6.69
C ALA A 590 19.31 30.08 5.92
N ALA A 591 19.24 29.62 4.67
CA ALA A 591 20.41 29.43 3.82
C ALA A 591 21.20 30.74 3.57
N GLN A 592 20.52 31.88 3.62
CA GLN A 592 21.14 33.22 3.47
C GLN A 592 21.52 33.86 4.81
N GLY A 593 21.35 33.17 5.94
CA GLY A 593 21.62 33.70 7.28
C GLY A 593 20.66 34.83 7.70
N ARG A 594 19.48 34.94 7.08
CA ARG A 594 18.45 35.91 7.44
C ARG A 594 17.64 35.40 8.63
N ALA A 595 17.07 36.33 9.40
CA ALA A 595 16.18 36.01 10.50
C ALA A 595 14.91 35.30 9.99
N LEU A 596 14.55 34.20 10.66
CA LEU A 596 13.31 33.48 10.39
C LEU A 596 12.15 34.19 11.08
N THR A 597 11.00 34.32 10.40
CA THR A 597 9.80 34.97 10.94
C THR A 597 8.57 34.19 10.52
N LEU A 598 7.70 33.85 11.47
CA LEU A 598 6.42 33.20 11.19
C LEU A 598 5.32 34.25 10.95
N PRO A 599 4.67 34.28 9.78
CA PRO A 599 3.60 35.25 9.50
C PRO A 599 2.35 35.05 10.37
N GLU A 600 1.73 36.13 10.85
CA GLU A 600 0.49 36.04 11.64
C GLU A 600 -0.68 35.45 10.83
N THR A 601 -0.69 35.61 9.50
CA THR A 601 -1.70 34.97 8.63
C THR A 601 -1.69 33.45 8.77
N PHE A 602 -0.51 32.84 8.86
CA PHE A 602 -0.35 31.40 9.06
C PHE A 602 -0.80 30.97 10.47
N VAL A 603 -0.38 31.72 11.50
CA VAL A 603 -0.79 31.48 12.90
C VAL A 603 -2.31 31.58 13.04
N ALA A 604 -2.94 32.60 12.43
CA ALA A 604 -4.38 32.80 12.45
C ALA A 604 -5.14 31.66 11.75
N ALA A 605 -4.62 31.10 10.65
CA ALA A 605 -5.22 29.96 9.96
C ALA A 605 -5.20 28.69 10.85
N PHE A 606 -4.08 28.39 11.52
CA PHE A 606 -4.00 27.30 12.49
C PHE A 606 -4.94 27.51 13.69
N ARG A 607 -5.02 28.75 14.20
CA ARG A 607 -5.94 29.13 15.26
C ARG A 607 -7.41 28.90 14.86
N ALA A 608 -7.77 29.22 13.63
CA ALA A 608 -9.12 29.01 13.10
C ALA A 608 -9.48 27.51 13.10
N VAL A 609 -8.58 26.63 12.66
CA VAL A 609 -8.79 25.17 12.71
C VAL A 609 -8.96 24.66 14.14
N LEU A 610 -8.11 25.08 15.08
CA LEU A 610 -8.22 24.69 16.49
C LEU A 610 -9.58 25.09 17.09
N LYS A 611 -10.05 26.30 16.75
CA LYS A 611 -11.30 26.88 17.26
C LYS A 611 -12.57 26.48 16.50
N ASP A 612 -12.46 25.79 15.37
CA ASP A 612 -13.62 25.36 14.57
C ASP A 612 -14.50 24.38 15.39
N PRO A 613 -15.70 24.74 15.83
CA PRO A 613 -16.52 23.87 16.67
C PRO A 613 -17.21 22.75 15.88
N LEU A 614 -17.21 22.82 14.54
CA LEU A 614 -17.91 21.87 13.66
C LEU A 614 -16.98 20.77 13.12
N ALA A 615 -15.68 21.05 13.01
CA ALA A 615 -14.70 20.08 12.58
C ALA A 615 -14.51 18.96 13.61
N ASP A 616 -14.58 17.70 13.17
CA ASP A 616 -14.30 16.57 14.03
C ASP A 616 -12.81 16.54 14.45
N PRO A 617 -12.48 15.97 15.62
CA PRO A 617 -11.11 15.97 16.14
C PRO A 617 -10.07 15.29 15.24
N ALA A 618 -10.43 14.23 14.50
CA ALA A 618 -9.48 13.57 13.58
C ALA A 618 -9.17 14.48 12.39
N PHE A 619 -10.19 15.14 11.83
CA PHE A 619 -9.99 16.12 10.78
C PHE A 619 -9.14 17.31 11.24
N LYS A 620 -9.36 17.83 12.45
CA LYS A 620 -8.49 18.86 13.03
C LYS A 620 -7.04 18.40 13.16
N ALA A 621 -6.81 17.20 13.69
CA ALA A 621 -5.47 16.65 13.84
C ALA A 621 -4.75 16.51 12.49
N MET A 622 -5.49 16.11 11.44
CA MET A 622 -5.00 16.06 10.06
C MET A 622 -4.63 17.43 9.51
N MET A 623 -5.52 18.42 9.64
CA MET A 623 -5.33 19.81 9.20
C MET A 623 -4.14 20.51 9.87
N LEU A 624 -3.83 20.14 11.11
CA LEU A 624 -2.73 20.73 11.89
C LEU A 624 -1.37 20.05 11.62
N GLY A 625 -1.33 19.05 10.73
CA GLY A 625 -0.11 18.36 10.34
C GLY A 625 0.72 19.15 9.33
N LEU A 626 1.92 19.56 9.73
CA LEU A 626 2.88 20.20 8.82
C LEU A 626 3.60 19.18 7.93
N PRO A 627 4.11 19.62 6.76
CA PRO A 627 5.06 18.84 5.96
C PRO A 627 6.19 18.23 6.80
N SER A 628 6.52 16.98 6.49
CA SER A 628 7.69 16.27 6.99
C SER A 628 8.98 16.82 6.37
N GLU A 629 10.12 16.55 7.02
CA GLU A 629 11.44 16.93 6.47
C GLU A 629 11.69 16.26 5.11
N ALA A 630 11.16 15.05 4.92
CA ALA A 630 11.20 14.33 3.64
C ALA A 630 10.41 15.03 2.54
N GLU A 631 9.24 15.62 2.84
CA GLU A 631 8.45 16.42 1.91
C GLU A 631 9.12 17.76 1.64
N MET A 632 9.69 18.41 2.67
CA MET A 632 10.44 19.66 2.54
C MET A 632 11.70 19.51 1.67
N LEU A 633 12.38 18.37 1.74
CA LEU A 633 13.54 18.07 0.90
C LEU A 633 13.19 18.11 -0.59
N GLU A 634 12.01 17.61 -0.97
CA GLU A 634 11.55 17.62 -2.37
C GLU A 634 11.18 19.03 -2.86
N MET A 635 11.02 20.00 -1.96
CA MET A 635 10.68 21.38 -2.32
C MET A 635 11.87 22.10 -2.97
N VAL A 636 13.12 21.70 -2.73
CA VAL A 636 14.31 22.46 -3.17
C VAL A 636 15.26 21.62 -4.02
N GLU A 637 16.00 22.25 -4.94
CA GLU A 637 16.90 21.55 -5.89
C GLU A 637 18.32 21.26 -5.33
N GLN A 638 18.70 21.89 -4.22
CA GLN A 638 19.95 21.65 -3.50
C GLN A 638 19.68 21.65 -2.00
N ALA A 639 18.94 20.64 -1.56
CA ALA A 639 18.52 20.48 -0.18
C ALA A 639 19.71 20.31 0.76
N ASP A 640 19.76 21.15 1.80
CA ASP A 640 20.55 20.89 3.00
C ASP A 640 19.61 20.34 4.10
N PRO A 641 19.69 19.04 4.41
CA PRO A 641 18.85 18.42 5.45
C PRO A 641 18.97 19.08 6.83
N ALA A 642 20.12 19.67 7.17
CA ALA A 642 20.30 20.35 8.46
C ALA A 642 19.52 21.68 8.49
N VAL A 643 19.52 22.44 7.39
CA VAL A 643 18.73 23.66 7.26
C VAL A 643 17.23 23.35 7.28
N ILE A 644 16.81 22.28 6.58
CA ILE A 644 15.42 21.81 6.58
C ILE A 644 14.96 21.49 8.01
N HIS A 645 15.76 20.73 8.75
CA HIS A 645 15.48 20.39 10.15
C HIS A 645 15.36 21.65 11.01
N GLN A 646 16.34 22.55 10.96
CA GLN A 646 16.33 23.82 11.70
C GLN A 646 15.06 24.65 11.42
N VAL A 647 14.69 24.81 10.16
CA VAL A 647 13.52 25.59 9.76
C VAL A 647 12.23 24.95 10.26
N ARG A 648 12.13 23.63 10.17
CA ARG A 648 10.95 22.90 10.64
C ARG A 648 10.77 23.04 12.14
N ASP A 649 11.84 22.90 12.90
CA ASP A 649 11.83 23.08 14.35
C ASP A 649 11.46 24.51 14.75
N PHE A 650 12.02 25.52 14.06
CA PHE A 650 11.64 26.91 14.26
C PHE A 650 10.12 27.12 14.12
N VAL A 651 9.50 26.61 13.04
CA VAL A 651 8.05 26.78 12.83
C VAL A 651 7.24 26.09 13.92
N LEU A 652 7.64 24.87 14.31
CA LEU A 652 6.96 24.14 15.38
C LEU A 652 7.04 24.87 16.72
N ASP A 653 8.19 25.41 17.09
CA ASP A 653 8.37 26.18 18.33
C ASP A 653 7.54 27.46 18.32
N GLN A 654 7.54 28.19 17.21
CA GLN A 654 6.75 29.42 17.08
C GLN A 654 5.25 29.15 17.15
N LEU A 655 4.76 28.06 16.53
CA LEU A 655 3.35 27.66 16.64
C LEU A 655 2.98 27.17 18.04
N ALA A 656 3.88 26.45 18.72
CA ALA A 656 3.66 26.03 20.10
C ALA A 656 3.49 27.25 21.01
N GLU A 657 4.36 28.25 20.86
CA GLU A 657 4.34 29.47 21.67
C GLU A 657 3.11 30.35 21.35
N ALA A 658 2.87 30.65 20.07
CA ALA A 658 1.82 31.57 19.63
C ALA A 658 0.39 31.04 19.86
N LEU A 659 0.23 29.71 19.94
CA LEU A 659 -1.06 29.03 20.14
C LEU A 659 -1.11 28.24 21.45
N ARG A 660 -0.26 28.58 22.43
CA ARG A 660 -0.16 27.89 23.73
C ARG A 660 -1.53 27.66 24.39
N GLY A 661 -2.39 28.67 24.38
CA GLY A 661 -3.73 28.60 24.97
C GLY A 661 -4.63 27.60 24.26
N GLU A 662 -4.65 27.65 22.93
CA GLU A 662 -5.44 26.75 22.09
C GLU A 662 -4.93 25.30 22.13
N TRP A 663 -3.62 25.08 22.19
CA TRP A 663 -3.05 23.74 22.39
C TRP A 663 -3.42 23.16 23.75
N HIS A 664 -3.33 23.98 24.80
CA HIS A 664 -3.76 23.58 26.14
C HIS A 664 -5.25 23.22 26.16
N GLU A 665 -6.11 24.05 25.57
CA GLU A 665 -7.54 23.77 25.45
C GLU A 665 -7.81 22.46 24.68
N ALA A 666 -7.15 22.26 23.52
CA ALA A 666 -7.28 21.03 22.73
C ALA A 666 -6.85 19.79 23.52
N TYR A 667 -5.75 19.86 24.28
CA TYR A 667 -5.31 18.77 25.14
C TYR A 667 -6.33 18.42 26.22
N HIS A 668 -6.92 19.41 26.88
CA HIS A 668 -7.88 19.17 27.98
C HIS A 668 -9.24 18.68 27.50
N LEU A 669 -9.80 19.28 26.44
CA LEU A 669 -11.12 18.90 25.91
C LEU A 669 -11.14 17.49 25.29
N ASN A 670 -9.99 17.03 24.80
CA ASN A 670 -9.86 15.73 24.14
C ASN A 670 -9.31 14.62 25.04
N GLN A 671 -9.24 14.84 26.35
CA GLN A 671 -8.93 13.77 27.31
C GLN A 671 -9.93 12.62 27.21
N THR A 672 -9.40 11.41 27.25
CA THR A 672 -10.15 10.14 27.21
C THR A 672 -9.84 9.36 28.49
N ARG A 673 -10.88 8.92 29.23
CA ARG A 673 -10.70 8.21 30.51
C ARG A 673 -10.45 6.71 30.36
N GLU A 674 -11.04 6.10 29.34
CA GLU A 674 -10.95 4.68 29.03
C GLU A 674 -10.85 4.52 27.52
N TYR A 675 -10.17 3.47 27.06
CA TYR A 675 -10.08 3.19 25.63
C TYR A 675 -11.44 2.87 25.00
N LYS A 676 -11.78 3.65 23.97
CA LYS A 676 -12.92 3.43 23.09
C LYS A 676 -12.52 3.67 21.63
N PRO A 677 -12.83 2.75 20.69
CA PRO A 677 -12.48 2.94 19.28
C PRO A 677 -13.01 4.25 18.68
N GLU A 678 -14.22 4.67 19.05
CA GLU A 678 -14.85 5.90 18.56
C GLU A 678 -14.13 7.20 18.98
N ASP A 679 -13.31 7.15 20.03
CA ASP A 679 -12.54 8.30 20.52
C ASP A 679 -11.18 8.47 19.81
N ALA A 680 -10.90 7.70 18.73
CA ALA A 680 -9.61 7.73 18.02
C ALA A 680 -9.18 9.15 17.59
N GLY A 681 -10.09 9.93 17.00
CA GLY A 681 -9.82 11.31 16.61
C GLY A 681 -9.51 12.24 17.79
N ARG A 682 -10.14 12.01 18.95
CA ARG A 682 -9.87 12.78 20.17
C ARG A 682 -8.49 12.47 20.70
N ARG A 683 -8.10 11.18 20.75
CA ARG A 683 -6.74 10.78 21.13
C ARG A 683 -5.70 11.38 20.19
N ASP A 684 -5.93 11.37 18.88
CA ASP A 684 -5.01 11.94 17.91
C ASP A 684 -4.81 13.46 18.14
N LEU A 685 -5.89 14.24 18.26
CA LEU A 685 -5.80 15.67 18.54
C LEU A 685 -5.16 15.97 19.91
N LYS A 686 -5.49 15.19 20.94
CA LYS A 686 -4.87 15.30 22.28
C LYS A 686 -3.37 15.04 22.21
N ASN A 687 -2.94 13.98 21.53
CA ASN A 687 -1.53 13.60 21.44
C ASN A 687 -0.73 14.59 20.57
N ARG A 688 -1.35 15.14 19.51
CA ARG A 688 -0.78 16.26 18.76
C ARG A 688 -0.59 17.50 19.64
N ALA A 689 -1.60 17.86 20.42
CA ALA A 689 -1.51 18.99 21.35
C ALA A 689 -0.41 18.76 22.39
N LEU A 690 -0.29 17.53 22.93
CA LEU A 690 0.77 17.17 23.86
C LEU A 690 2.18 17.33 23.24
N GLN A 691 2.38 16.88 22.00
CA GLN A 691 3.63 17.07 21.26
C GLN A 691 3.98 18.55 21.06
N MET A 692 3.00 19.41 20.83
CA MET A 692 3.25 20.86 20.72
C MET A 692 3.57 21.48 22.08
N LEU A 693 2.87 21.06 23.13
CA LEU A 693 3.06 21.57 24.49
C LEU A 693 4.41 21.17 25.09
N THR A 694 4.96 19.99 24.77
CA THR A 694 6.29 19.56 25.23
C THR A 694 7.44 20.35 24.61
N ARG A 695 7.19 21.16 23.57
CA ARG A 695 8.18 22.10 23.01
C ARG A 695 8.33 23.38 23.82
N LEU A 696 7.36 23.67 24.70
CA LEU A 696 7.40 24.86 25.55
C LEU A 696 8.40 24.67 26.70
N SER A 697 9.13 25.73 27.07
CA SER A 697 10.05 25.73 28.21
C SER A 697 9.32 25.80 29.57
N VAL A 698 8.38 24.88 29.82
CA VAL A 698 7.64 24.73 31.08
C VAL A 698 7.60 23.24 31.48
N ALA A 699 7.63 22.94 32.78
CA ALA A 699 7.86 21.56 33.24
C ALA A 699 6.65 20.62 33.09
N TRP A 700 5.43 21.13 33.23
CA TRP A 700 4.24 20.26 33.35
C TRP A 700 3.93 19.38 32.12
N PRO A 701 4.17 19.78 30.84
CA PRO A 701 3.86 18.95 29.69
C PRO A 701 4.72 17.69 29.61
N ALA A 702 6.01 17.78 29.95
CA ALA A 702 6.91 16.63 30.00
C ALA A 702 6.44 15.63 31.08
N GLU A 703 6.07 16.12 32.27
CA GLU A 703 5.47 15.27 33.32
C GLU A 703 4.12 14.67 32.89
N ALA A 704 3.29 15.43 32.17
CA ALA A 704 2.02 14.92 31.64
C ALA A 704 2.24 13.82 30.59
N ALA A 705 3.25 13.95 29.74
CA ALA A 705 3.66 12.92 28.78
C ALA A 705 4.22 11.70 29.50
N ARG A 706 5.12 11.88 30.47
CA ARG A 706 5.64 10.80 31.32
C ARG A 706 4.51 10.00 31.97
N LYS A 707 3.58 10.70 32.63
CA LYS A 707 2.40 10.08 33.24
C LYS A 707 1.58 9.30 32.23
N GLN A 708 1.28 9.89 31.06
CA GLN A 708 0.51 9.20 30.02
C GLN A 708 1.26 7.97 29.49
N ALA A 709 2.58 8.03 29.28
CA ALA A 709 3.38 6.91 28.80
C ALA A 709 3.40 5.73 29.78
N LEU A 710 3.43 6.00 31.08
CA LEU A 710 3.48 4.97 32.12
C LEU A 710 2.10 4.39 32.46
N GLU A 711 1.05 5.23 32.48
CA GLU A 711 -0.28 4.90 33.00
C GLU A 711 -1.36 4.62 31.94
N ALA A 712 -1.12 4.91 30.66
CA ALA A 712 -2.14 4.73 29.61
C ALA A 712 -2.70 3.30 29.54
N ASP A 713 -4.01 3.17 29.33
CA ASP A 713 -4.71 1.89 29.20
C ASP A 713 -4.74 1.36 27.75
N ASN A 714 -4.07 2.06 26.83
CA ASN A 714 -4.01 1.79 25.41
C ASN A 714 -2.69 2.27 24.78
N MET A 715 -2.31 1.63 23.68
CA MET A 715 -1.05 1.88 22.98
C MET A 715 -1.04 3.20 22.19
N SER A 716 -2.20 3.72 21.75
CA SER A 716 -2.26 5.03 21.09
C SER A 716 -1.76 6.15 21.99
N ASP A 717 -2.25 6.18 23.22
CA ASP A 717 -1.86 7.19 24.21
C ASP A 717 -0.44 6.98 24.72
N GLN A 718 -0.05 5.73 24.96
CA GLN A 718 1.33 5.41 25.33
C GLN A 718 2.29 5.89 24.24
N MET A 719 2.09 5.51 22.97
CA MET A 719 2.95 5.95 21.86
C MET A 719 2.86 7.45 21.60
N GLY A 720 1.69 8.07 21.74
CA GLY A 720 1.53 9.51 21.60
C GLY A 720 2.38 10.29 22.60
N ALA A 721 2.47 9.79 23.83
CA ALA A 721 3.33 10.34 24.86
C ALA A 721 4.82 10.06 24.62
N MET A 722 5.17 8.83 24.19
CA MET A 722 6.55 8.48 23.83
C MET A 722 7.07 9.38 22.69
N LEU A 723 6.23 9.68 21.70
CA LEU A 723 6.58 10.62 20.63
C LEU A 723 6.73 12.06 21.12
N ALA A 724 5.93 12.50 22.10
CA ALA A 724 6.05 13.82 22.71
C ALA A 724 7.35 13.99 23.53
N LEU A 725 7.89 12.88 24.06
CA LEU A 725 9.17 12.82 24.79
C LEU A 725 10.36 12.43 23.92
N ARG A 726 10.15 12.02 22.66
CA ARG A 726 11.19 11.39 21.82
C ARG A 726 12.49 12.18 21.77
N ASP A 727 12.37 13.50 21.59
CA ASP A 727 13.48 14.43 21.43
C ASP A 727 13.69 15.29 22.69
N HIS A 728 13.16 14.87 23.83
CA HIS A 728 13.39 15.48 25.14
C HIS A 728 14.60 14.82 25.81
N ASP A 729 15.72 15.54 25.92
CA ASP A 729 16.92 15.07 26.63
C ASP A 729 16.75 15.24 28.15
N GLY A 730 16.13 14.25 28.80
CA GLY A 730 15.85 14.29 30.23
C GLY A 730 15.34 12.96 30.82
N GLU A 731 15.28 12.89 32.15
CA GLU A 731 14.95 11.68 32.91
C GLU A 731 13.57 11.10 32.56
N GLU A 732 12.60 11.95 32.22
CA GLU A 732 11.26 11.55 31.83
C GLU A 732 11.25 10.61 30.62
N ARG A 733 12.08 10.90 29.61
CA ARG A 733 12.21 10.08 28.40
C ARG A 733 12.86 8.75 28.73
N ASP A 734 13.98 8.78 29.45
CA ASP A 734 14.77 7.59 29.74
C ASP A 734 14.02 6.58 30.62
N GLU A 735 13.26 7.07 31.60
CA GLU A 735 12.36 6.23 32.40
C GLU A 735 11.31 5.54 31.52
N CYS A 736 10.63 6.31 30.66
CA CYS A 736 9.57 5.77 29.81
C CYS A 736 10.10 4.75 28.79
N TYR A 737 11.27 4.99 28.19
CA TYR A 737 11.89 4.08 27.23
C TYR A 737 12.37 2.79 27.91
N THR A 738 12.94 2.90 29.11
CA THR A 738 13.37 1.74 29.90
C THR A 738 12.17 0.88 30.32
N ASP A 739 11.10 1.52 30.84
CA ASP A 739 9.86 0.83 31.20
C ASP A 739 9.21 0.16 29.98
N PHE A 740 9.12 0.86 28.85
CA PHE A 740 8.52 0.31 27.63
C PHE A 740 9.28 -0.93 27.13
N ALA A 741 10.61 -0.86 27.07
CA ALA A 741 11.43 -2.00 26.65
C ALA A 741 11.29 -3.19 27.61
N ALA A 742 11.32 -2.95 28.93
CA ALA A 742 11.18 -4.00 29.94
C ALA A 742 9.78 -4.65 29.93
N ARG A 743 8.73 -3.84 29.77
CA ARG A 743 7.33 -4.28 29.73
C ARG A 743 7.04 -5.13 28.50
N TRP A 744 7.60 -4.76 27.34
CA TRP A 744 7.22 -5.32 26.06
C TRP A 744 8.26 -6.25 25.41
N GLN A 745 9.38 -6.54 26.07
CA GLN A 745 10.47 -7.39 25.53
C GLN A 745 10.05 -8.75 24.94
N HIS A 746 8.89 -9.28 25.34
CA HIS A 746 8.35 -10.56 24.86
C HIS A 746 7.24 -10.42 23.80
N ASP A 747 6.78 -9.21 23.48
CA ASP A 747 5.87 -8.96 22.37
C ASP A 747 6.64 -8.41 21.17
N ALA A 748 6.83 -9.27 20.16
CA ALA A 748 7.63 -8.93 19.00
C ALA A 748 7.10 -7.70 18.26
N LEU A 749 5.79 -7.53 18.12
CA LEU A 749 5.21 -6.45 17.32
C LEU A 749 5.21 -5.12 18.08
N VAL A 750 5.10 -5.16 19.41
CA VAL A 750 5.28 -3.95 20.23
C VAL A 750 6.75 -3.52 20.26
N MET A 751 7.70 -4.46 20.30
CA MET A 751 9.13 -4.13 20.21
C MET A 751 9.53 -3.49 18.87
N ASP A 752 8.79 -3.74 17.78
CA ASP A 752 9.00 -3.00 16.53
C ASP A 752 8.80 -1.49 16.74
N LYS A 753 7.81 -1.09 17.54
CA LYS A 753 7.55 0.32 17.89
C LYS A 753 8.70 0.93 18.67
N PHE A 754 9.25 0.16 19.60
CA PHE A 754 10.41 0.60 20.36
C PHE A 754 11.61 0.85 19.44
N PHE A 755 11.90 -0.07 18.53
CA PHE A 755 12.97 0.11 17.55
C PHE A 755 12.72 1.32 16.62
N MET A 756 11.47 1.55 16.20
CA MET A 756 11.10 2.74 15.45
C MET A 756 11.31 4.03 16.26
N LEU A 757 10.96 4.05 17.55
CA LEU A 757 11.19 5.20 18.43
C LEU A 757 12.67 5.50 18.60
N VAL A 758 13.50 4.48 18.81
CA VAL A 758 14.96 4.63 18.89
C VAL A 758 15.54 5.17 17.58
N ALA A 759 15.16 4.59 16.44
CA ALA A 759 15.69 4.96 15.14
C ALA A 759 15.22 6.32 14.61
N SER A 760 14.09 6.85 15.11
CA SER A 760 13.51 8.13 14.68
C SER A 760 13.83 9.32 15.59
N SER A 761 14.58 9.10 16.67
CA SER A 761 15.06 10.15 17.58
C SER A 761 15.91 11.17 16.83
N GLN A 762 15.73 12.45 17.11
CA GLN A 762 16.54 13.55 16.55
C GLN A 762 17.69 13.96 17.48
N LEU A 763 17.75 13.43 18.71
CA LEU A 763 18.87 13.65 19.63
C LEU A 763 20.22 13.19 19.06
N GLU A 764 21.30 13.84 19.50
CA GLU A 764 22.67 13.44 19.19
C GLU A 764 22.94 11.98 19.61
N GLY A 765 23.84 11.29 18.90
CA GLY A 765 24.20 9.90 19.20
C GLY A 765 23.19 8.83 18.75
N THR A 766 22.10 9.21 18.06
CA THR A 766 21.05 8.26 17.64
C THR A 766 21.57 7.07 16.80
N LEU A 767 22.57 7.26 15.93
CA LEU A 767 23.16 6.14 15.18
C LEU A 767 23.80 5.08 16.10
N ASP A 768 24.42 5.49 17.22
CA ASP A 768 25.00 4.55 18.16
C ASP A 768 23.92 3.79 18.93
N HIS A 769 22.81 4.46 19.27
CA HIS A 769 21.63 3.79 19.83
C HIS A 769 21.01 2.78 18.85
N VAL A 770 20.96 3.09 17.55
CA VAL A 770 20.49 2.16 16.51
C VAL A 770 21.39 0.93 16.44
N LYS A 771 22.71 1.11 16.41
CA LYS A 771 23.67 0.00 16.44
C LYS A 771 23.54 -0.84 17.71
N ALA A 772 23.35 -0.22 18.87
CA ALA A 772 23.12 -0.93 20.13
C ALA A 772 21.79 -1.72 20.10
N ALA A 773 20.74 -1.16 19.50
CA ALA A 773 19.45 -1.83 19.35
C ALA A 773 19.51 -3.06 18.43
N MET A 774 20.46 -3.13 17.49
CA MET A 774 20.68 -4.33 16.67
C MET A 774 21.18 -5.53 17.47
N GLU A 775 21.81 -5.29 18.62
CA GLU A 775 22.28 -6.34 19.54
C GLU A 775 21.19 -6.75 20.56
N HIS A 776 20.03 -6.11 20.53
CA HIS A 776 18.93 -6.40 21.45
C HIS A 776 18.36 -7.81 21.18
N PRO A 777 18.07 -8.64 22.22
CA PRO A 777 17.58 -10.01 22.02
C PRO A 777 16.26 -10.13 21.22
N ALA A 778 15.44 -9.09 21.22
CA ALA A 778 14.20 -9.01 20.43
C ALA A 778 14.40 -8.55 18.97
N PHE A 779 15.63 -8.24 18.55
CA PHE A 779 15.97 -7.87 17.18
C PHE A 779 16.56 -9.06 16.41
N ASN A 780 16.13 -9.23 15.16
CA ASN A 780 16.70 -10.21 14.25
C ASN A 780 16.58 -9.71 12.81
N LEU A 781 17.71 -9.49 12.14
CA LEU A 781 17.77 -8.96 10.77
C LEU A 781 17.05 -9.85 9.74
N LYS A 782 16.93 -11.16 10.01
CA LYS A 782 16.22 -12.10 9.12
C LYS A 782 14.71 -11.89 9.12
N ASN A 783 14.14 -11.29 10.16
CA ASN A 783 12.72 -11.00 10.22
C ASN A 783 12.43 -9.68 9.48
N PRO A 784 11.57 -9.68 8.44
CA PRO A 784 11.28 -8.47 7.65
C PRO A 784 10.71 -7.31 8.47
N ASN A 785 9.90 -7.57 9.49
CA ASN A 785 9.30 -6.52 10.32
C ASN A 785 10.39 -5.82 11.15
N LYS A 786 11.33 -6.59 11.73
CA LYS A 786 12.46 -6.05 12.51
C LYS A 786 13.39 -5.19 11.66
N ALA A 787 13.77 -5.68 10.48
CA ALA A 787 14.61 -4.94 9.55
C ALA A 787 13.99 -3.58 9.17
N ARG A 788 12.68 -3.56 8.87
CA ARG A 788 11.96 -2.30 8.57
C ARG A 788 11.87 -1.39 9.79
N ALA A 789 11.52 -1.94 10.95
CA ALA A 789 11.28 -1.19 12.18
C ALA A 789 12.53 -0.43 12.67
N LEU A 790 13.72 -1.01 12.54
CA LEU A 790 14.97 -0.38 12.96
C LEU A 790 15.72 0.28 11.79
N ILE A 791 16.11 -0.52 10.79
CA ILE A 791 17.01 -0.07 9.70
C ILE A 791 16.26 0.83 8.73
N GLY A 792 15.03 0.43 8.34
CA GLY A 792 14.18 1.25 7.49
C GLY A 792 13.82 2.60 8.14
N SER A 793 13.45 2.59 9.42
CA SER A 793 13.16 3.81 10.18
C SER A 793 14.37 4.74 10.28
N PHE A 794 15.57 4.20 10.49
CA PHE A 794 16.80 5.02 10.49
C PHE A 794 17.05 5.66 9.13
N GLY A 795 16.83 4.94 8.02
CA GLY A 795 16.93 5.50 6.67
C GLY A 795 15.96 6.64 6.39
N ASN A 796 14.88 6.76 7.16
CA ASN A 796 13.91 7.86 7.09
C ASN A 796 14.22 9.01 8.07
N ASN A 797 15.18 8.84 8.98
CA ASN A 797 15.59 9.86 9.94
C ASN A 797 16.52 10.86 9.25
N MET A 798 15.95 11.95 8.72
CA MET A 798 16.66 12.86 7.81
C MET A 798 17.91 13.48 8.43
N VAL A 799 17.86 13.91 9.70
CA VAL A 799 19.00 14.55 10.36
C VAL A 799 20.20 13.61 10.54
N HIS A 800 19.96 12.33 10.87
CA HIS A 800 21.02 11.37 11.17
C HIS A 800 21.42 10.49 9.99
N PHE A 801 20.48 10.14 9.10
CA PHE A 801 20.79 9.47 7.84
C PHE A 801 21.67 10.35 6.96
N HIS A 802 21.31 11.65 6.87
CA HIS A 802 22.09 12.65 6.14
C HIS A 802 23.10 13.39 7.04
N ALA A 803 23.70 12.71 8.03
CA ALA A 803 24.81 13.29 8.78
C ALA A 803 25.94 13.73 7.84
N ALA A 804 26.53 14.89 8.11
CA ALA A 804 27.51 15.54 7.22
C ALA A 804 28.78 14.69 6.96
N ASP A 805 29.08 13.75 7.84
CA ASP A 805 30.23 12.86 7.78
C ASP A 805 29.99 11.57 6.94
N GLY A 806 28.76 11.40 6.43
CA GLY A 806 28.33 10.24 5.65
C GLY A 806 28.19 8.94 6.47
N SER A 807 28.19 9.01 7.80
CA SER A 807 28.08 7.83 8.67
C SER A 807 26.77 7.06 8.45
N GLY A 808 25.65 7.77 8.31
CA GLY A 808 24.35 7.19 8.03
C GLY A 808 24.30 6.42 6.70
N TYR A 809 24.91 6.97 5.64
CA TYR A 809 24.97 6.32 4.32
C TYR A 809 25.77 5.03 4.34
N ARG A 810 26.97 5.05 4.94
CA ARG A 810 27.84 3.87 5.08
C ARG A 810 27.11 2.75 5.83
N PHE A 811 26.51 3.08 6.96
CA PHE A 811 25.75 2.13 7.77
C PHE A 811 24.61 1.51 6.96
N LEU A 812 23.77 2.31 6.31
CA LEU A 812 22.62 1.78 5.59
C LEU A 812 23.04 0.88 4.41
N ALA A 813 24.09 1.27 3.67
CA ALA A 813 24.60 0.47 2.56
C ALA A 813 25.19 -0.88 3.03
N GLU A 814 25.83 -0.95 4.20
CA GLU A 814 26.24 -2.22 4.81
C GLU A 814 25.03 -3.11 5.13
N GLN A 815 23.95 -2.55 5.68
CA GLN A 815 22.75 -3.32 5.99
C GLN A 815 22.02 -3.79 4.74
N VAL A 816 22.02 -2.99 3.65
CA VAL A 816 21.47 -3.41 2.36
C VAL A 816 22.18 -4.65 1.83
N LEU A 817 23.52 -4.69 1.86
CA LEU A 817 24.29 -5.87 1.41
C LEU A 817 24.01 -7.11 2.27
N ALA A 818 23.91 -6.93 3.60
CA ALA A 818 23.59 -8.02 4.51
C ALA A 818 22.18 -8.57 4.25
N LEU A 819 21.21 -7.69 4.01
CA LEU A 819 19.83 -8.07 3.70
C LEU A 819 19.69 -8.69 2.31
N ASP A 820 20.42 -8.21 1.31
CA ASP A 820 20.33 -8.73 -0.06
C ASP A 820 20.70 -10.21 -0.14
N ALA A 821 21.70 -10.63 0.64
CA ALA A 821 22.09 -12.03 0.77
C ALA A 821 21.05 -12.92 1.47
N ILE A 822 20.11 -12.33 2.22
CA ILE A 822 19.11 -13.05 3.03
C ILE A 822 17.74 -13.02 2.36
N ASN A 823 17.28 -11.81 2.01
CA ASN A 823 15.97 -11.48 1.48
C ASN A 823 16.06 -10.24 0.55
N PRO A 824 16.30 -10.46 -0.75
CA PRO A 824 16.37 -9.41 -1.77
C PRO A 824 15.20 -8.42 -1.78
N GLN A 825 13.97 -8.90 -1.52
CA GLN A 825 12.77 -8.05 -1.53
C GLN A 825 12.72 -7.05 -0.36
N VAL A 826 13.34 -7.37 0.78
CA VAL A 826 13.46 -6.42 1.90
C VAL A 826 14.60 -5.43 1.62
N ALA A 827 15.72 -5.91 1.10
CA ALA A 827 16.87 -5.07 0.73
C ALA A 827 16.49 -4.03 -0.34
N SER A 828 15.74 -4.43 -1.37
CA SER A 828 15.29 -3.55 -2.46
C SER A 828 14.35 -2.44 -1.99
N ARG A 829 13.63 -2.64 -0.88
CA ARG A 829 12.81 -1.58 -0.25
C ARG A 829 13.67 -0.61 0.55
N ILE A 830 14.64 -1.11 1.32
CA ILE A 830 15.50 -0.27 2.17
C ILE A 830 16.48 0.57 1.34
N VAL A 831 17.02 0.04 0.24
CA VAL A 831 17.96 0.78 -0.63
C VAL A 831 17.32 2.02 -1.28
N ARG A 832 15.99 2.12 -1.32
CA ARG A 832 15.26 3.28 -1.86
C ARG A 832 15.52 4.57 -1.09
N ALA A 833 16.01 4.50 0.15
CA ALA A 833 16.48 5.69 0.88
C ALA A 833 17.56 6.46 0.10
N PHE A 834 18.28 5.80 -0.82
CA PHE A 834 19.27 6.44 -1.68
C PHE A 834 18.70 7.16 -2.90
N ASN A 835 17.40 7.00 -3.22
CA ASN A 835 16.82 7.52 -4.46
C ASN A 835 16.92 9.05 -4.60
N ARG A 836 16.98 9.77 -3.48
CA ARG A 836 16.96 11.24 -3.44
C ARG A 836 18.35 11.87 -3.46
N TRP A 837 19.41 11.10 -3.72
CA TRP A 837 20.80 11.58 -3.62
C TRP A 837 21.09 12.80 -4.51
N LYS A 838 20.40 12.95 -5.66
CA LYS A 838 20.56 14.09 -6.57
C LYS A 838 19.92 15.39 -6.08
N LYS A 839 19.01 15.34 -5.09
CA LYS A 839 18.35 16.52 -4.52
C LYS A 839 19.19 17.21 -3.45
N LEU A 840 20.24 16.56 -2.97
CA LEU A 840 21.06 17.05 -1.87
C LEU A 840 22.12 18.05 -2.36
N GLU A 841 22.59 18.88 -1.43
CA GLU A 841 23.80 19.67 -1.63
C GLU A 841 25.03 18.80 -1.99
N ALA A 842 25.99 19.40 -2.68
CA ALA A 842 27.07 18.70 -3.39
C ALA A 842 27.91 17.78 -2.50
N GLY A 843 28.14 18.12 -1.23
CA GLY A 843 28.89 17.32 -0.27
C GLY A 843 28.22 15.99 0.01
N ARG A 844 26.97 16.01 0.47
CA ARG A 844 26.17 14.79 0.71
C ARG A 844 25.87 14.02 -0.57
N GLN A 845 25.63 14.71 -1.68
CA GLN A 845 25.45 14.09 -2.98
C GLN A 845 26.65 13.19 -3.34
N ALA A 846 27.88 13.69 -3.17
CA ALA A 846 29.09 12.91 -3.44
C ALA A 846 29.22 11.70 -2.51
N LEU A 847 28.91 11.84 -1.22
CA LEU A 847 28.97 10.75 -0.24
C LEU A 847 27.96 9.63 -0.55
N MET A 848 26.71 9.97 -0.87
CA MET A 848 25.71 8.97 -1.25
C MET A 848 26.03 8.29 -2.57
N LYS A 849 26.54 9.05 -3.55
CA LYS A 849 26.96 8.47 -4.84
C LYS A 849 28.05 7.43 -4.66
N ALA A 850 29.04 7.70 -3.81
CA ALA A 850 30.11 6.75 -3.52
C ALA A 850 29.58 5.42 -2.93
N GLU A 851 28.58 5.49 -2.04
CA GLU A 851 27.94 4.27 -1.50
C GLU A 851 27.11 3.53 -2.55
N LEU A 852 26.41 4.23 -3.45
CA LEU A 852 25.70 3.60 -4.57
C LEU A 852 26.67 2.88 -5.52
N GLU A 853 27.81 3.50 -5.85
CA GLU A 853 28.87 2.87 -6.66
C GLU A 853 29.46 1.65 -5.96
N ARG A 854 29.64 1.71 -4.63
CA ARG A 854 30.08 0.56 -3.82
C ARG A 854 29.06 -0.58 -3.85
N LEU A 855 27.76 -0.28 -3.74
CA LEU A 855 26.70 -1.27 -3.86
C LEU A 855 26.70 -1.92 -5.24
N LEU A 856 26.80 -1.13 -6.31
CA LEU A 856 26.79 -1.65 -7.68
C LEU A 856 27.98 -2.58 -8.00
N ALA A 857 29.11 -2.37 -7.32
CA ALA A 857 30.30 -3.22 -7.46
C ALA A 857 30.20 -4.56 -6.69
N ALA A 858 29.20 -4.74 -5.82
CA ALA A 858 28.97 -5.97 -5.07
C ALA A 858 28.15 -6.99 -5.89
N PRO A 859 28.18 -8.30 -5.52
CA PRO A 859 27.32 -9.31 -6.15
C PRO A 859 25.87 -9.16 -5.67
N LEU A 860 25.11 -8.27 -6.33
CA LEU A 860 23.72 -7.97 -5.98
C LEU A 860 22.72 -8.96 -6.60
N SER A 861 21.58 -9.15 -5.92
CA SER A 861 20.36 -9.72 -6.52
C SER A 861 19.82 -8.84 -7.65
N ASN A 862 18.96 -9.41 -8.51
CA ASN A 862 18.28 -8.63 -9.54
C ASN A 862 17.41 -7.52 -8.94
N ASP A 863 16.76 -7.77 -7.80
CA ASP A 863 15.91 -6.81 -7.07
C ASP A 863 16.67 -5.54 -6.70
N VAL A 864 17.85 -5.68 -6.08
CA VAL A 864 18.66 -4.53 -5.63
C VAL A 864 19.45 -3.92 -6.78
N TYR A 865 20.00 -4.77 -7.67
CA TYR A 865 20.75 -4.31 -8.85
C TYR A 865 19.92 -3.37 -9.71
N GLU A 866 18.66 -3.71 -10.01
CA GLU A 866 17.79 -2.90 -10.85
C GLU A 866 17.62 -1.48 -10.27
N ILE A 867 17.39 -1.37 -8.96
CA ILE A 867 17.18 -0.08 -8.29
C ILE A 867 18.49 0.74 -8.26
N VAL A 868 19.61 0.13 -7.86
CA VAL A 868 20.90 0.84 -7.77
C VAL A 868 21.39 1.28 -9.15
N TYR A 869 21.31 0.39 -10.15
CA TYR A 869 21.70 0.68 -11.52
C TYR A 869 20.86 1.82 -12.12
N LYS A 870 19.52 1.77 -11.97
CA LYS A 870 18.65 2.85 -12.44
C LYS A 870 18.97 4.18 -11.76
N ASN A 871 19.24 4.19 -10.45
CA ASN A 871 19.57 5.43 -9.71
C ASN A 871 20.88 6.09 -10.14
N LEU A 872 21.90 5.31 -10.47
CA LEU A 872 23.19 5.83 -10.94
C LEU A 872 23.16 6.32 -12.39
N ASN A 873 22.28 5.76 -13.22
CA ASN A 873 22.18 6.06 -14.65
C ASN A 873 20.97 6.95 -15.02
N ALA A 874 20.17 7.38 -14.03
CA ALA A 874 19.05 8.30 -14.19
C ALA A 874 19.50 9.71 -14.57
#